data_AF-A0ABD2LHH7-F1
#
_entry.id   AF-A0ABD2LHH7-F1
#
_cell.length_a   1.000
_cell.length_b   1.000
_cell.length_c   1.000
_cell.angle_alpha   90.00
_cell.angle_beta   90.00
_cell.angle_gamma   90.00
#
_symmetry.space_group_name_H-M   'P 1'
#
loop_
_entity.id
_entity.type
_entity.pdbx_description
1 polymer ?
#
loop_
_entity_poly.entity_id
_entity_poly.type
_entity_poly.pdbx_seq_one_letter_code
_entity_poly.pdbx_strand_id
1 'polypeptide(L)'
;MNRKKIENLQKCCKRKFLDNNDSENETLSADHREQNENNNDRDDDFEEHAIVNFELGETKRGGVCIWFNGFRFTHTVAMGSDNALSCMMRRQKKKILGNVDCADPLAFTIPDKLRIKNGDDIVLYDSRTVRIGEKDVVLVFGSERTLDILSKNSATWHLDGTFKAAPNCGSSALLWARLSTTKCALDYVVFCPGNIDATTRNLGDETTQDETTQDETTQDETTRDETTQDETTRDETTRDEMTGSGICYSNWKFMLGAIDQGTSSSRFLIFDSENGNLVAGHQLEVQQKFPNPGFVEMCPEEIFETTARCIESTCEELNRRGIDPKKEIKAIGITNQRETTIVWDRETGCHLSNAIVWLDCRTHELCDEYIQKTSTRDKNHFKAKTGLPIHPYFCALKLRWLLNNVPEVKKSLQNGTLMFGTVDSWLMWKLIGIHATDVTNASRTLLMDLQNRKWSTEMCTFFDIPVNVLPEIRSSAEIYGHLQKGPLEGVPLAGCLGDQQSALLGHGCLQPGEAKNTYGTGTFMLCNTGQRAYTSKNGLLTTISYQFGQASPVCYALEGSGSIGGNVVRFLRDNLKFFEKTADIEGLAASVPNTEGVYFVPCFTGLYTPHWDSTARGIICGLTQSTTQAHIALAALKAVAFQTVEMVKAVQADMSEFEDQLSFLRADGGMTQNALFNQIQADFLEFPLVCSKMSEVTGWGAALAAAIGAGLFNVDTICKLQQRIRERKTTEYRTDMNSEQRDKELEQWKKAVRKTT
;
A
#
# COMPACT_ATOMS: atom_id res chain seq x y z
N MET A 1 26.12 -30.94 -17.11
CA MET A 1 25.11 -30.06 -17.75
C MET A 1 25.08 -28.74 -16.99
N ASN A 2 25.03 -27.54 -17.58
CA ASN A 2 25.06 -27.22 -19.01
C ASN A 2 25.67 -25.80 -19.24
N ARG A 3 26.92 -25.71 -19.73
CA ARG A 3 27.63 -24.43 -20.01
C ARG A 3 26.82 -23.51 -20.95
N LYS A 4 26.03 -24.11 -21.85
CA LYS A 4 25.08 -23.45 -22.75
C LYS A 4 24.02 -22.56 -22.07
N LYS A 5 23.63 -22.81 -20.80
CA LYS A 5 22.66 -21.92 -20.11
C LYS A 5 23.27 -20.55 -19.77
N ILE A 6 24.56 -20.51 -19.43
CA ILE A 6 25.28 -19.25 -19.14
C ILE A 6 25.60 -18.48 -20.43
N GLU A 7 26.04 -19.19 -21.48
CA GLU A 7 26.29 -18.60 -22.80
C GLU A 7 25.03 -17.98 -23.43
N ASN A 8 23.84 -18.56 -23.20
CA ASN A 8 22.58 -18.01 -23.68
C ASN A 8 22.12 -16.76 -22.90
N LEU A 9 22.36 -16.70 -21.59
CA LEU A 9 22.11 -15.50 -20.79
C LEU A 9 22.99 -14.33 -21.26
N GLN A 10 24.30 -14.57 -21.43
CA GLN A 10 25.24 -13.54 -21.90
C GLN A 10 24.94 -13.05 -23.33
N LYS A 11 24.48 -13.94 -24.23
CA LYS A 11 24.04 -13.54 -25.59
C LYS A 11 22.76 -12.71 -25.61
N CYS A 12 21.89 -12.84 -24.60
CA CYS A 12 20.65 -12.07 -24.52
C CYS A 12 20.92 -10.61 -24.12
N CYS A 13 21.79 -10.38 -23.12
CA CYS A 13 22.20 -9.03 -22.71
C CYS A 13 22.96 -8.29 -23.80
N LYS A 14 23.84 -8.97 -24.57
CA LYS A 14 24.64 -8.32 -25.62
C LYS A 14 23.86 -7.91 -26.88
N ARG A 15 22.67 -8.46 -27.14
CA ARG A 15 21.86 -8.05 -28.31
C ARG A 15 21.05 -6.78 -28.07
N LYS A 16 20.47 -6.61 -26.88
CA LYS A 16 19.67 -5.41 -26.55
C LYS A 16 20.47 -4.10 -26.41
N PHE A 17 21.80 -4.17 -26.32
CA PHE A 17 22.67 -2.99 -26.28
C PHE A 17 23.11 -2.48 -27.67
N LEU A 18 22.83 -3.23 -28.74
CA LEU A 18 23.18 -2.84 -30.12
C LEU A 18 21.95 -2.41 -30.93
N ASP A 19 20.77 -2.98 -30.68
CA ASP A 19 19.54 -2.64 -31.42
C ASP A 19 18.90 -1.28 -31.00
N ASN A 20 19.47 -0.58 -30.00
CA ASN A 20 18.91 0.67 -29.45
C ASN A 20 19.59 1.97 -29.96
N ASN A 21 20.56 1.88 -30.87
CA ASN A 21 21.30 3.05 -31.39
C ASN A 21 21.12 3.32 -32.90
N ASP A 22 20.42 2.46 -33.65
CA ASP A 22 20.24 2.58 -35.11
C ASP A 22 18.75 2.66 -35.51
N SER A 23 18.03 3.71 -35.07
CA SER A 23 16.72 4.05 -35.66
C SER A 23 16.30 5.52 -35.54
N GLU A 24 17.21 6.48 -35.70
CA GLU A 24 16.84 7.89 -35.87
C GLU A 24 17.97 8.71 -36.53
N ASN A 25 18.10 8.60 -37.88
CA ASN A 25 18.69 9.63 -38.78
C ASN A 25 18.73 9.16 -40.26
N GLU A 26 17.58 9.05 -40.92
CA GLU A 26 17.53 9.10 -42.40
C GLU A 26 16.94 10.44 -42.87
N THR A 27 17.80 11.46 -42.96
CA THR A 27 17.54 12.66 -43.78
C THR A 27 18.85 13.36 -44.14
N LEU A 28 19.60 12.77 -45.06
CA LEU A 28 20.74 13.45 -45.71
C LEU A 28 20.57 13.43 -47.23
N SER A 29 20.19 14.58 -47.77
CA SER A 29 20.57 14.96 -49.13
C SER A 29 22.10 15.11 -49.19
N ALA A 30 22.68 14.60 -50.27
CA ALA A 30 24.11 14.65 -50.62
C ALA A 30 24.87 15.90 -50.14
N ASP A 31 26.10 15.72 -49.65
CA ASP A 31 27.26 15.84 -50.56
C ASP A 31 28.61 15.30 -50.01
N HIS A 32 29.45 14.84 -50.94
CA HIS A 32 30.92 14.86 -50.95
C HIS A 32 31.79 14.20 -49.83
N ARG A 33 32.68 13.28 -50.28
CA ARG A 33 34.16 13.22 -50.08
C ARG A 33 34.76 13.29 -48.65
N GLU A 34 35.90 12.65 -48.32
CA GLU A 34 36.78 11.65 -48.92
C GLU A 34 37.78 11.17 -47.84
N GLN A 35 38.45 10.03 -48.07
CA GLN A 35 39.84 9.72 -47.65
C GLN A 35 40.21 9.33 -46.19
N ASN A 36 40.99 8.23 -46.17
CA ASN A 36 42.10 7.82 -45.30
C ASN A 36 41.78 7.33 -43.87
N GLU A 37 42.08 6.09 -43.46
CA GLU A 37 43.24 5.17 -43.61
C GLU A 37 44.19 5.18 -42.40
N ASN A 38 44.40 3.98 -41.83
CA ASN A 38 45.56 3.53 -41.03
C ASN A 38 45.74 4.20 -39.63
N ASN A 39 46.25 3.55 -38.57
CA ASN A 39 47.03 2.30 -38.47
C ASN A 39 46.92 1.63 -37.08
N ASN A 40 47.06 0.30 -37.08
CA ASN A 40 47.54 -0.67 -36.07
C ASN A 40 47.89 -0.32 -34.60
N ASP A 41 47.51 -1.29 -33.75
CA ASP A 41 48.25 -1.93 -32.64
C ASP A 41 48.85 -1.12 -31.49
N ARG A 42 48.31 -1.35 -30.28
CA ARG A 42 49.03 -1.90 -29.12
C ARG A 42 48.09 -2.33 -27.99
N ASP A 43 48.35 -3.52 -27.43
CA ASP A 43 47.92 -3.87 -26.06
C ASP A 43 48.80 -3.10 -25.06
N ASP A 44 48.19 -2.49 -24.05
CA ASP A 44 48.81 -2.15 -22.77
C ASP A 44 47.71 -2.09 -21.69
N ASP A 45 47.92 -2.77 -20.56
CA ASP A 45 47.00 -2.77 -19.42
C ASP A 45 46.93 -1.38 -18.78
N PHE A 46 45.72 -0.81 -18.66
CA PHE A 46 45.48 0.39 -17.85
C PHE A 46 44.22 0.26 -16.99
N GLU A 47 44.41 0.39 -15.67
CA GLU A 47 43.34 0.68 -14.71
C GLU A 47 42.89 2.15 -14.89
N GLU A 48 41.77 2.39 -15.56
CA GLU A 48 41.19 3.74 -15.61
C GLU A 48 40.36 4.07 -14.36
N HIS A 49 41.00 4.78 -13.44
CA HIS A 49 40.27 5.68 -12.53
C HIS A 49 39.74 6.88 -13.34
N ALA A 50 38.44 6.95 -13.58
CA ALA A 50 37.81 8.09 -14.22
C ALA A 50 37.91 9.37 -13.36
N ILE A 51 38.82 10.27 -13.72
CA ILE A 51 38.93 11.61 -13.13
C ILE A 51 37.92 12.53 -13.84
N VAL A 52 36.92 13.01 -13.11
CA VAL A 52 35.91 13.95 -13.62
C VAL A 52 36.37 15.39 -13.40
N ASN A 53 36.53 16.15 -14.48
CA ASN A 53 36.84 17.58 -14.44
C ASN A 53 35.57 18.43 -14.61
N PHE A 54 35.39 19.44 -13.75
CA PHE A 54 34.32 20.43 -13.85
C PHE A 54 34.91 21.83 -14.04
N GLU A 55 34.36 22.61 -14.98
CA GLU A 55 34.68 24.03 -15.14
C GLU A 55 33.51 24.92 -14.71
N LEU A 56 33.84 25.97 -13.95
CA LEU A 56 32.91 26.97 -13.42
C LEU A 56 33.11 28.31 -14.14
N GLY A 57 32.02 28.89 -14.66
CA GLY A 57 32.05 30.19 -15.33
C GLY A 57 30.96 31.15 -14.84
N GLU A 58 31.31 32.41 -14.60
CA GLU A 58 30.36 33.47 -14.27
C GLU A 58 29.73 34.09 -15.52
N THR A 59 28.44 34.40 -15.44
CA THR A 59 27.71 35.15 -16.48
C THR A 59 27.53 36.62 -16.10
N LYS A 60 27.42 37.51 -17.10
CA LYS A 60 27.33 38.98 -16.94
C LYS A 60 26.11 39.53 -16.16
N ARG A 61 25.33 38.66 -15.49
CA ARG A 61 24.25 39.03 -14.55
C ARG A 61 24.36 38.30 -13.19
N GLY A 62 25.55 37.79 -12.83
CA GLY A 62 25.83 37.25 -11.50
C GLY A 62 25.32 35.82 -11.24
N GLY A 63 24.97 35.07 -12.29
CA GLY A 63 24.67 33.64 -12.20
C GLY A 63 25.88 32.78 -12.59
N VAL A 64 26.16 31.75 -11.80
CA VAL A 64 27.17 30.72 -12.09
C VAL A 64 26.60 29.73 -13.11
N CYS A 65 27.40 29.30 -14.08
CA CYS A 65 27.11 28.17 -14.97
C CYS A 65 28.15 27.06 -14.77
N ILE A 66 27.67 25.81 -14.77
CA ILE A 66 28.49 24.60 -14.77
C ILE A 66 28.35 23.96 -16.15
N TRP A 67 29.47 23.49 -16.69
CA TRP A 67 29.52 22.76 -17.96
C TRP A 67 29.83 21.29 -17.72
N PHE A 68 29.13 20.41 -18.44
CA PHE A 68 29.37 18.97 -18.43
C PHE A 68 29.34 18.45 -19.87
N ASN A 69 30.46 17.90 -20.35
CA ASN A 69 30.63 17.39 -21.73
C ASN A 69 30.07 18.31 -22.83
N GLY A 70 30.32 19.62 -22.72
CA GLY A 70 29.88 20.63 -23.69
C GLY A 70 28.43 21.11 -23.55
N PHE A 71 27.61 20.49 -22.69
CA PHE A 71 26.24 20.92 -22.43
C PHE A 71 26.15 21.92 -21.28
N ARG A 72 25.27 22.92 -21.45
CA ARG A 72 25.09 24.05 -20.52
C ARG A 72 23.75 23.95 -19.80
N PHE A 73 23.78 23.96 -18.47
CA PHE A 73 22.60 24.02 -17.63
C PHE A 73 22.41 25.43 -17.03
N THR A 74 21.17 25.90 -16.97
CA THR A 74 20.81 27.20 -16.35
C THR A 74 19.51 27.08 -15.57
N HIS A 75 19.51 27.56 -14.32
CA HIS A 75 18.32 27.75 -13.49
C HIS A 75 18.10 29.24 -13.22
N THR A 76 16.86 29.70 -13.26
CA THR A 76 16.50 31.11 -13.02
C THR A 76 15.40 31.17 -11.96
N VAL A 77 15.66 31.86 -10.84
CA VAL A 77 14.69 32.03 -9.75
C VAL A 77 14.07 33.42 -9.82
N ALA A 78 12.74 33.50 -9.85
CA ALA A 78 11.98 34.75 -9.83
C ALA A 78 11.63 35.18 -8.39
N MET A 79 11.53 36.48 -8.14
CA MET A 79 11.17 37.06 -6.83
C MET A 79 9.78 37.71 -6.87
N GLY A 80 9.01 37.58 -5.77
CA GLY A 80 7.73 38.26 -5.57
C GLY A 80 7.49 38.68 -4.10
N SER A 81 7.28 39.98 -3.91
CA SER A 81 6.69 40.73 -2.77
C SER A 81 6.39 40.07 -1.40
N ASP A 82 7.07 40.57 -0.36
CA ASP A 82 6.55 41.46 0.73
C ASP A 82 5.25 41.07 1.53
N ASN A 83 5.11 41.31 2.85
CA ASN A 83 5.93 42.09 3.80
C ASN A 83 5.74 41.60 5.27
N ALA A 84 6.82 41.21 5.95
CA ALA A 84 6.93 41.09 7.42
C ALA A 84 8.40 40.87 7.86
N LEU A 85 9.12 40.02 7.12
CA LEU A 85 10.47 39.57 7.45
C LEU A 85 11.58 40.65 7.27
N SER A 86 11.29 41.69 6.48
CA SER A 86 12.26 42.72 6.08
C SER A 86 12.75 43.60 7.24
N CYS A 87 11.91 43.83 8.25
CA CYS A 87 12.29 44.66 9.41
C CYS A 87 13.18 43.93 10.43
N MET A 88 13.07 42.60 10.56
CA MET A 88 13.90 41.82 11.50
C MET A 88 15.33 41.60 10.98
N MET A 89 15.50 41.46 9.66
CA MET A 89 16.78 41.08 9.02
C MET A 89 17.83 42.19 8.91
N ARG A 90 17.58 43.39 9.45
CA ARG A 90 18.51 44.55 9.33
C ARG A 90 19.58 44.68 10.42
N ARG A 91 19.64 43.81 11.45
CA ARG A 91 20.57 44.00 12.60
C ARG A 91 21.68 42.98 12.83
N GLN A 92 21.78 41.88 12.07
CA GLN A 92 22.89 40.90 12.23
C GLN A 92 23.51 40.37 10.92
N LYS A 93 23.46 41.11 9.82
CA LYS A 93 24.13 40.69 8.56
C LYS A 93 25.63 40.98 8.54
N LYS A 94 26.42 40.29 9.38
CA LYS A 94 27.91 40.31 9.26
C LYS A 94 28.66 39.12 9.91
N LYS A 95 28.43 37.89 9.42
CA LYS A 95 29.45 36.82 9.22
C LYS A 95 28.79 35.55 8.67
N ILE A 96 29.59 34.73 7.98
CA ILE A 96 29.24 33.43 7.39
C ILE A 96 28.32 33.53 6.15
N LEU A 97 28.92 33.31 4.99
CA LEU A 97 28.28 32.93 3.73
C LEU A 97 28.99 31.65 3.26
N GLY A 98 28.21 30.65 2.90
CA GLY A 98 28.63 29.40 2.24
C GLY A 98 27.40 28.84 1.53
N ASN A 99 27.56 28.42 0.28
CA ASN A 99 26.44 27.96 -0.54
C ASN A 99 25.97 26.57 -0.07
N VAL A 100 24.66 26.32 -0.18
CA VAL A 100 24.04 25.01 0.06
C VAL A 100 23.29 24.61 -1.21
N ASP A 101 23.46 23.35 -1.61
CA ASP A 101 22.73 22.71 -2.71
C ASP A 101 21.55 21.92 -2.13
N CYS A 102 20.40 21.87 -2.82
CA CYS A 102 19.12 21.48 -2.22
C CYS A 102 18.56 20.19 -2.81
N ALA A 103 18.82 19.05 -2.18
CA ALA A 103 18.28 17.75 -2.61
C ALA A 103 18.12 16.69 -1.49
N ASP A 104 17.51 17.02 -0.34
CA ASP A 104 17.00 16.01 0.63
C ASP A 104 15.87 16.59 1.51
N PRO A 105 14.67 15.96 1.61
CA PRO A 105 13.60 16.41 2.52
C PRO A 105 13.87 16.26 4.03
N LEU A 106 14.96 15.61 4.44
CA LEU A 106 15.32 15.39 5.85
C LEU A 106 16.60 16.12 6.30
N ALA A 107 17.16 17.02 5.48
CA ALA A 107 18.36 17.78 5.82
C ALA A 107 18.11 18.87 6.88
N PHE A 108 18.36 18.54 8.15
CA PHE A 108 18.47 19.53 9.23
C PHE A 108 19.69 20.43 9.03
N THR A 109 19.48 21.74 8.90
CA THR A 109 20.60 22.70 8.82
C THR A 109 21.06 23.14 10.22
N ILE A 110 22.13 22.53 10.72
CA ILE A 110 22.91 23.03 11.86
C ILE A 110 24.31 23.36 11.31
N PRO A 111 24.91 24.52 11.63
CA PRO A 111 26.25 24.86 11.14
C PRO A 111 27.29 23.86 11.66
N ASP A 112 28.13 23.31 10.77
CA ASP A 112 29.06 22.19 11.02
C ASP A 112 30.03 22.34 12.21
N LYS A 113 30.19 23.56 12.76
CA LYS A 113 30.92 23.81 14.00
C LYS A 113 30.26 24.89 14.85
N LEU A 114 29.72 24.48 16.00
CA LEU A 114 29.21 25.39 17.02
C LEU A 114 30.26 25.55 18.13
N ARG A 115 31.11 26.58 18.00
CA ARG A 115 32.20 26.86 18.96
C ARG A 115 31.69 27.51 20.25
N ILE A 116 31.97 26.86 21.38
CA ILE A 116 31.82 27.48 22.69
C ILE A 116 32.97 28.46 22.95
N LYS A 117 32.70 29.50 23.74
CA LYS A 117 33.58 30.66 23.99
C LYS A 117 34.98 30.33 24.54
N ASN A 118 35.23 29.09 24.97
CA ASN A 118 36.48 28.62 25.57
C ASN A 118 37.22 27.50 24.80
N GLY A 119 36.80 27.15 23.57
CA GLY A 119 37.71 26.50 22.60
C GLY A 119 37.46 25.04 22.22
N ASP A 120 36.59 24.30 22.92
CA ASP A 120 36.23 22.93 22.51
C ASP A 120 35.21 22.95 21.34
N ASP A 121 35.50 22.18 20.29
CA ASP A 121 34.58 21.93 19.17
C ASP A 121 33.59 20.79 19.55
N ILE A 122 32.31 20.95 19.20
CA ILE A 122 31.26 19.92 19.34
C ILE A 122 30.92 19.37 17.95
N VAL A 123 30.82 18.04 17.82
CA VAL A 123 30.47 17.34 16.58
C VAL A 123 29.32 16.37 16.85
N LEU A 124 28.26 16.46 16.04
CA LEU A 124 27.16 15.49 15.99
C LEU A 124 27.52 14.38 15.00
N TYR A 125 27.36 13.12 15.41
CA TYR A 125 27.56 11.96 14.53
C TYR A 125 26.25 11.42 13.96
N ASP A 126 25.19 11.44 14.76
CA ASP A 126 23.84 11.04 14.36
C ASP A 126 22.80 11.75 15.24
N SER A 127 21.52 11.39 15.06
CA SER A 127 20.38 11.98 15.79
C SER A 127 20.37 11.77 17.32
N ARG A 128 21.28 10.98 17.89
CA ARG A 128 21.31 10.62 19.34
C ARG A 128 22.71 10.66 19.97
N THR A 129 23.77 10.82 19.19
CA THR A 129 25.17 10.74 19.64
C THR A 129 25.95 12.02 19.34
N VAL A 130 26.53 12.61 20.39
CA VAL A 130 27.28 13.88 20.34
C VAL A 130 28.68 13.66 20.90
N ARG A 131 29.70 14.25 20.27
CA ARG A 131 31.06 14.32 20.80
C ARG A 131 31.39 15.72 21.28
N ILE A 132 31.91 15.79 22.50
CA ILE A 132 32.32 17.02 23.17
C ILE A 132 33.79 16.87 23.53
N GLY A 133 34.68 17.57 22.82
CA GLY A 133 36.11 17.31 22.88
C GLY A 133 36.44 15.89 22.40
N GLU A 134 37.18 15.12 23.21
CA GLU A 134 37.55 13.73 22.90
C GLU A 134 36.55 12.67 23.41
N LYS A 135 35.40 13.08 24.00
CA LYS A 135 34.44 12.16 24.61
C LYS A 135 33.16 12.00 23.79
N ASP A 136 32.81 10.74 23.51
CA ASP A 136 31.50 10.36 22.98
C ASP A 136 30.45 10.30 24.09
N VAL A 137 29.28 10.85 23.78
CA VAL A 137 28.17 11.06 24.73
C VAL A 137 26.86 10.70 24.03
N VAL A 138 26.04 9.87 24.68
CA VAL A 138 24.72 9.45 24.16
C VAL A 138 23.62 10.23 24.88
N LEU A 139 22.69 10.79 24.12
CA LEU A 139 21.51 11.48 24.64
C LEU A 139 20.38 10.46 24.83
N VAL A 140 19.92 10.30 26.06
CA VAL A 140 18.81 9.39 26.40
C VAL A 140 17.63 10.21 26.92
N PHE A 141 16.46 9.99 26.33
CA PHE A 141 15.22 10.65 26.73
C PHE A 141 14.47 9.76 27.72
N GLY A 142 14.33 10.23 28.96
CA GLY A 142 13.55 9.55 30.00
C GLY A 142 12.04 9.80 29.88
N SER A 143 11.23 8.94 30.50
CA SER A 143 9.76 9.05 30.46
C SER A 143 9.19 10.24 31.25
N GLU A 144 9.97 10.87 32.13
CA GLU A 144 9.50 11.90 33.06
C GLU A 144 10.16 13.28 32.84
N ARG A 145 10.21 13.72 31.58
CA ARG A 145 10.70 15.07 31.18
C ARG A 145 12.17 15.36 31.50
N THR A 146 12.99 14.35 31.80
CA THR A 146 14.45 14.47 31.91
C THR A 146 15.15 14.12 30.59
N LEU A 147 16.19 14.89 30.26
CA LEU A 147 17.17 14.54 29.23
C LEU A 147 18.45 14.12 29.95
N ASP A 148 18.76 12.83 29.93
CA ASP A 148 19.91 12.27 30.63
C ASP A 148 21.09 12.10 29.67
N ILE A 149 22.25 12.56 30.12
CA ILE A 149 23.49 12.62 29.34
C ILE A 149 24.44 11.54 29.84
N LEU A 150 24.56 10.42 29.10
CA LEU A 150 25.41 9.30 29.49
C LEU A 150 26.76 9.35 28.78
N SER A 151 27.83 9.56 29.57
CA SER A 151 29.21 9.35 29.15
C SER A 151 29.66 7.94 29.55
N LYS A 152 30.39 7.25 28.66
CA LYS A 152 30.86 5.87 28.90
C LYS A 152 31.77 5.70 30.12
N ASN A 153 32.36 6.79 30.63
CA ASN A 153 33.23 6.79 31.81
C ASN A 153 32.69 7.71 32.92
N SER A 154 31.81 7.14 33.75
CA SER A 154 31.57 7.48 35.17
C SER A 154 31.42 8.97 35.55
N ALA A 155 30.38 9.63 35.03
CA ALA A 155 29.66 10.70 35.73
C ALA A 155 28.27 10.93 35.11
N THR A 156 27.20 10.82 35.91
CA THR A 156 25.84 11.22 35.49
C THR A 156 25.68 12.73 35.70
N TRP A 157 25.20 13.46 34.69
CA TRP A 157 24.96 14.90 34.77
C TRP A 157 23.46 15.16 34.69
N HIS A 158 22.88 15.74 35.75
CA HIS A 158 21.49 16.18 35.76
C HIS A 158 21.35 17.61 35.24
N LEU A 159 20.22 17.88 34.58
CA LEU A 159 20.00 19.11 33.80
C LEU A 159 18.72 19.81 34.30
N ASP A 160 18.89 20.76 35.22
CA ASP A 160 17.77 21.60 35.69
C ASP A 160 17.37 22.62 34.61
N GLY A 161 16.17 22.45 34.07
CA GLY A 161 15.60 23.32 33.03
C GLY A 161 14.11 23.55 33.22
N THR A 162 13.69 24.82 33.33
CA THR A 162 12.27 25.19 33.34
C THR A 162 11.70 25.21 31.92
N PHE A 163 10.82 24.26 31.60
CA PHE A 163 10.12 24.20 30.32
C PHE A 163 9.06 25.29 30.21
N LYS A 164 9.05 26.03 29.09
CA LYS A 164 7.92 26.88 28.66
C LYS A 164 7.42 26.42 27.30
N ALA A 165 6.16 25.99 27.25
CA ALA A 165 5.45 25.81 25.98
C ALA A 165 5.01 27.19 25.44
N ALA A 166 5.15 27.39 24.13
CA ALA A 166 4.53 28.53 23.46
C ALA A 166 3.01 28.30 23.32
N PRO A 167 2.15 29.28 23.64
CA PRO A 167 0.71 29.15 23.38
C PRO A 167 0.44 29.01 21.87
N ASN A 168 -0.49 28.13 21.51
CA ASN A 168 -1.05 27.93 20.16
C ASN A 168 -0.17 27.18 19.12
N CYS A 169 0.71 26.26 19.53
CA CYS A 169 1.25 25.24 18.62
C CYS A 169 0.53 23.89 18.81
N GLY A 170 -0.22 23.44 17.81
CA GLY A 170 -0.81 22.09 17.79
C GLY A 170 0.24 21.02 17.51
N SER A 171 0.15 19.89 18.24
CA SER A 171 0.90 18.61 18.07
C SER A 171 2.43 18.65 17.86
N SER A 172 3.07 19.81 17.98
CA SER A 172 4.53 20.00 17.92
C SER A 172 4.93 21.11 18.87
N ALA A 173 5.68 20.78 19.92
CA ALA A 173 6.16 21.77 20.89
C ALA A 173 7.57 22.25 20.54
N LEU A 174 7.74 23.57 20.46
CA LEU A 174 9.03 24.22 20.32
C LEU A 174 9.58 24.49 21.74
N LEU A 175 10.55 23.69 22.17
CA LEU A 175 11.08 23.72 23.54
C LEU A 175 12.36 24.55 23.61
N TRP A 176 12.35 25.57 24.45
CA TRP A 176 13.56 26.30 24.83
C TRP A 176 14.23 25.62 26.02
N ALA A 177 15.51 25.27 25.88
CA ALA A 177 16.33 24.72 26.94
C ALA A 177 17.59 25.57 27.12
N ARG A 178 17.94 25.82 28.39
CA ARG A 178 19.20 26.44 28.79
C ARG A 178 20.02 25.39 29.53
N LEU A 179 21.15 24.96 28.97
CA LEU A 179 22.19 24.32 29.76
C LEU A 179 22.86 25.38 30.62
N SER A 180 22.96 25.14 31.92
CA SER A 180 23.86 25.91 32.78
C SER A 180 24.78 24.97 33.56
N THR A 181 26.04 25.36 33.64
CA THR A 181 27.02 24.81 34.57
C THR A 181 27.58 25.97 35.38
N THR A 182 28.30 25.70 36.48
CA THR A 182 28.89 26.72 37.35
C THR A 182 29.89 27.67 36.66
N LYS A 183 30.23 27.45 35.37
CA LYS A 183 31.14 28.29 34.59
C LYS A 183 30.65 28.71 33.21
N CYS A 184 29.50 28.22 32.71
CA CYS A 184 28.98 28.61 31.40
C CYS A 184 27.47 28.33 31.25
N ALA A 185 26.77 29.15 30.48
CA ALA A 185 25.39 28.92 30.05
C ALA A 185 25.31 28.86 28.51
N LEU A 186 24.48 27.96 27.99
CA LEU A 186 24.23 27.77 26.56
C LEU A 186 22.72 27.65 26.32
N ASP A 187 22.19 28.49 25.43
CA ASP A 187 20.76 28.53 25.09
C ASP A 187 20.56 27.86 23.72
N TYR A 188 19.62 26.91 23.62
CA TYR A 188 19.30 26.20 22.37
C TYR A 188 17.82 25.78 22.30
N VAL A 189 17.37 25.48 21.08
CA VAL A 189 16.00 25.12 20.75
C VAL A 189 15.93 23.65 20.38
N VAL A 190 15.00 22.92 21.02
CA VAL A 190 14.72 21.51 20.73
C VAL A 190 13.34 21.39 20.09
N PHE A 191 13.26 20.66 18.99
CA PHE A 191 12.01 20.34 18.31
C PHE A 191 11.60 18.92 18.67
N CYS A 192 10.41 18.74 19.27
CA CYS A 192 9.96 17.43 19.73
C CYS A 192 8.76 16.94 18.89
N PRO A 193 8.93 15.93 18.01
CA PRO A 193 7.83 15.32 17.28
C PRO A 193 7.15 14.25 18.15
N GLY A 194 6.05 14.63 18.82
CA GLY A 194 5.26 13.71 19.64
C GLY A 194 4.26 14.43 20.56
N ASN A 195 3.12 13.80 20.83
CA ASN A 195 2.09 14.34 21.71
C ASN A 195 2.64 14.58 23.13
N ILE A 196 2.69 15.85 23.55
CA ILE A 196 2.90 16.22 24.95
C ILE A 196 1.52 16.40 25.56
N ASP A 197 1.16 15.52 26.50
CA ASP A 197 -0.12 15.56 27.18
C ASP A 197 -0.19 16.76 28.16
N ALA A 198 -1.20 17.62 27.98
CA ALA A 198 -1.27 18.94 28.59
C ALA A 198 -2.24 18.97 29.77
N THR A 199 -1.90 18.29 30.86
CA THR A 199 -2.65 18.39 32.14
C THR A 199 -1.97 19.36 33.10
N THR A 200 -2.49 20.58 33.16
CA THR A 200 -2.13 21.58 34.19
C THR A 200 -2.82 21.26 35.52
N ARG A 201 -2.05 20.87 36.54
CA ARG A 201 -2.48 20.95 37.95
C ARG A 201 -1.84 22.17 38.60
N ASN A 202 -2.67 23.05 39.15
CA ASN A 202 -2.21 24.14 40.01
C ASN A 202 -1.76 23.59 41.37
N LEU A 203 -0.72 24.20 41.94
CA LEU A 203 -0.29 24.03 43.33
C LEU A 203 -0.56 25.35 44.08
N GLY A 204 -1.07 25.23 45.32
CA GLY A 204 -1.52 26.34 46.19
C GLY A 204 -3.00 26.11 46.59
N ASP A 205 -3.37 25.84 47.84
CA ASP A 205 -2.78 26.27 49.11
C ASP A 205 -2.90 25.21 50.22
N GLU A 206 -2.08 25.33 51.26
CA GLU A 206 -2.23 24.60 52.52
C GLU A 206 -3.37 25.18 53.37
N THR A 207 -4.20 24.33 53.99
CA THR A 207 -4.68 24.59 55.36
C THR A 207 -5.16 23.33 56.05
N THR A 208 -4.84 23.22 57.34
CA THR A 208 -5.12 22.11 58.24
C THR A 208 -6.52 22.14 58.83
N GLN A 209 -7.18 20.98 58.94
CA GLN A 209 -8.01 20.48 60.07
C GLN A 209 -8.68 19.17 59.59
N ASP A 210 -8.38 18.00 60.18
CA ASP A 210 -8.80 17.44 61.48
C ASP A 210 -10.14 16.69 61.45
N GLU A 211 -10.24 15.68 62.32
CA GLU A 211 -11.41 14.91 62.76
C GLU A 211 -11.96 13.70 61.94
N THR A 212 -11.80 12.53 62.58
CA THR A 212 -12.77 11.44 62.80
C THR A 212 -13.04 10.33 61.77
N THR A 213 -12.52 9.17 62.16
CA THR A 213 -13.06 7.80 62.03
C THR A 213 -14.59 7.65 62.14
N GLN A 214 -15.16 6.72 61.36
CA GLN A 214 -15.99 5.57 61.79
C GLN A 214 -16.24 4.66 60.56
N ASP A 215 -15.92 3.36 60.63
CA ASP A 215 -16.85 2.20 60.80
C ASP A 215 -17.75 1.94 59.55
N GLU A 216 -18.05 0.71 59.11
CA GLU A 216 -18.11 -0.57 59.81
C GLU A 216 -17.99 -1.80 58.85
N THR A 217 -17.74 -2.98 59.46
CA THR A 217 -17.79 -4.41 59.02
C THR A 217 -18.72 -4.83 57.86
N THR A 218 -18.47 -5.89 57.07
CA THR A 218 -18.48 -7.36 57.41
C THR A 218 -17.70 -8.17 56.33
N GLN A 219 -16.98 -9.29 56.52
CA GLN A 219 -16.95 -10.51 57.38
C GLN A 219 -17.74 -11.76 56.89
N ASP A 220 -17.18 -12.94 57.24
CA ASP A 220 -17.52 -14.36 56.93
C ASP A 220 -17.13 -14.89 55.52
N GLU A 221 -16.19 -15.83 55.30
CA GLU A 221 -15.40 -16.80 56.10
C GLU A 221 -15.99 -18.23 56.33
N THR A 222 -15.09 -19.24 56.26
CA THR A 222 -15.19 -20.69 56.60
C THR A 222 -15.77 -21.66 55.54
N THR A 223 -15.41 -22.96 55.41
CA THR A 223 -14.21 -23.79 55.76
C THR A 223 -14.23 -25.17 55.05
N ARG A 224 -13.05 -25.74 54.73
CA ARG A 224 -12.68 -27.21 54.74
C ARG A 224 -13.34 -28.17 53.70
N ASP A 225 -12.76 -29.33 53.33
CA ASP A 225 -11.79 -30.23 54.00
C ASP A 225 -10.73 -30.88 53.06
N GLU A 226 -9.77 -31.61 53.64
CA GLU A 226 -8.54 -32.16 53.03
C GLU A 226 -8.63 -33.62 52.51
N THR A 227 -7.75 -34.02 51.58
CA THR A 227 -7.03 -35.32 51.63
C THR A 227 -5.84 -35.39 50.64
N THR A 228 -4.82 -36.19 50.97
CA THR A 228 -3.43 -36.13 50.45
C THR A 228 -2.98 -37.33 49.61
N GLN A 229 -2.11 -37.11 48.62
CA GLN A 229 -0.90 -37.90 48.22
C GLN A 229 -0.24 -37.21 46.99
N ASP A 230 0.97 -36.65 47.09
CA ASP A 230 2.31 -37.28 46.92
C ASP A 230 2.52 -37.95 45.54
N GLU A 231 3.58 -37.71 44.74
CA GLU A 231 4.85 -36.93 44.82
C GLU A 231 5.15 -36.36 43.38
N THR A 232 5.87 -35.27 43.11
CA THR A 232 7.36 -35.19 43.17
C THR A 232 7.90 -33.81 42.76
N THR A 233 8.83 -33.29 43.58
CA THR A 233 10.01 -32.46 43.25
C THR A 233 9.92 -31.09 42.55
N ARG A 234 10.09 -30.06 43.41
CA ARG A 234 11.08 -28.96 43.33
C ARG A 234 10.92 -27.85 42.27
N ASP A 235 10.30 -26.78 42.75
CA ASP A 235 10.60 -25.40 42.36
C ASP A 235 11.48 -24.78 43.46
N GLU A 236 12.56 -24.07 43.11
CA GLU A 236 13.34 -23.24 44.04
C GLU A 236 13.59 -21.87 43.39
N THR A 237 12.73 -20.92 43.73
CA THR A 237 12.77 -19.53 43.25
C THR A 237 13.45 -18.63 44.28
N THR A 238 14.70 -18.22 44.02
CA THR A 238 15.25 -16.99 44.61
C THR A 238 16.13 -16.24 43.62
N ARG A 239 15.62 -15.05 43.25
CA ARG A 239 16.31 -13.78 43.00
C ARG A 239 17.76 -13.81 42.49
N ASP A 240 17.97 -13.13 41.36
CA ASP A 240 18.85 -11.95 41.41
C ASP A 240 18.27 -10.81 40.55
N GLU A 241 18.50 -9.58 40.99
CA GLU A 241 18.12 -8.35 40.29
C GLU A 241 19.27 -7.82 39.41
N MET A 242 18.95 -6.81 38.60
CA MET A 242 19.85 -5.88 37.91
C MET A 242 20.43 -6.21 36.52
N THR A 243 20.48 -5.13 35.74
CA THR A 243 21.18 -4.91 34.46
C THR A 243 20.57 -5.52 33.19
N GLY A 244 19.75 -4.69 32.52
CA GLY A 244 19.27 -4.99 31.17
C GLY A 244 18.03 -4.20 30.78
N SER A 245 18.20 -2.93 30.39
CA SER A 245 17.14 -2.15 29.73
C SER A 245 16.95 -2.61 28.28
N GLY A 246 16.63 -3.89 28.09
CA GLY A 246 16.21 -4.46 26.83
C GLY A 246 14.69 -4.48 26.78
N ILE A 247 14.10 -3.82 25.78
CA ILE A 247 12.72 -4.11 25.40
C ILE A 247 12.72 -5.57 24.95
N CYS A 248 12.03 -6.43 25.70
CA CYS A 248 11.99 -7.86 25.42
C CYS A 248 11.12 -8.10 24.18
N TYR A 249 11.75 -8.26 23.01
CA TYR A 249 11.06 -8.44 21.72
C TYR A 249 10.40 -9.84 21.55
N SER A 250 10.30 -10.64 22.62
CA SER A 250 9.91 -12.06 22.57
C SER A 250 8.58 -12.36 23.27
N ASN A 251 7.52 -11.58 23.00
CA ASN A 251 6.15 -11.87 23.45
C ASN A 251 5.22 -12.37 22.32
N TRP A 252 5.73 -12.61 21.11
CA TRP A 252 4.92 -13.16 20.01
C TRP A 252 5.04 -14.69 19.99
N LYS A 253 3.92 -15.40 19.86
CA LYS A 253 3.95 -16.87 19.71
C LYS A 253 4.61 -17.31 18.40
N PHE A 254 4.41 -16.52 17.34
CA PHE A 254 5.06 -16.64 16.03
C PHE A 254 4.74 -15.41 15.16
N MET A 255 5.33 -15.36 13.97
CA MET A 255 5.05 -14.37 12.94
C MET A 255 4.45 -15.00 11.68
N LEU A 256 3.72 -14.18 10.92
CA LEU A 256 3.07 -14.53 9.65
C LEU A 256 3.53 -13.57 8.56
N GLY A 257 3.91 -14.09 7.40
CA GLY A 257 4.31 -13.30 6.23
C GLY A 257 3.19 -13.12 5.22
N ALA A 258 3.18 -11.99 4.53
CA ALA A 258 2.31 -11.73 3.39
C ALA A 258 3.08 -11.04 2.26
N ILE A 259 3.01 -11.61 1.07
CA ILE A 259 3.37 -10.95 -0.19
C ILE A 259 2.10 -10.22 -0.67
N ASP A 260 2.19 -8.90 -0.85
CA ASP A 260 1.11 -8.09 -1.43
C ASP A 260 1.61 -7.48 -2.76
N GLN A 261 1.22 -8.11 -3.87
CA GLN A 261 1.62 -7.73 -5.23
C GLN A 261 0.54 -6.82 -5.84
N GLY A 262 0.59 -5.53 -5.52
CA GLY A 262 -0.33 -4.53 -6.03
C GLY A 262 0.01 -4.03 -7.44
N THR A 263 -0.91 -3.27 -8.04
CA THR A 263 -0.76 -2.69 -9.39
C THR A 263 0.29 -1.57 -9.46
N SER A 264 0.75 -1.01 -8.34
CA SER A 264 1.78 0.05 -8.31
C SER A 264 3.04 -0.32 -7.54
N SER A 265 2.99 -1.37 -6.73
CA SER A 265 4.12 -1.80 -5.90
C SER A 265 3.98 -3.25 -5.47
N SER A 266 5.10 -3.95 -5.34
CA SER A 266 5.20 -5.20 -4.60
C SER A 266 5.59 -4.91 -3.16
N ARG A 267 5.04 -5.69 -2.22
CA ARG A 267 5.31 -5.58 -0.79
C ARG A 267 5.58 -6.95 -0.19
N PHE A 268 6.38 -6.97 0.87
CA PHE A 268 6.42 -8.11 1.80
C PHE A 268 6.28 -7.59 3.22
N LEU A 269 5.32 -8.15 3.95
CA LEU A 269 4.82 -7.63 5.23
C LEU A 269 4.82 -8.76 6.27
N ILE A 270 5.30 -8.47 7.48
CA ILE A 270 5.35 -9.43 8.59
C ILE A 270 4.42 -8.97 9.69
N PHE A 271 3.53 -9.86 10.14
CA PHE A 271 2.55 -9.60 11.19
C PHE A 271 2.80 -10.46 12.43
N ASP A 272 2.54 -9.91 13.61
CA ASP A 272 2.50 -10.71 14.84
C ASP A 272 1.21 -11.53 14.95
N SER A 273 1.31 -12.77 15.43
CA SER A 273 0.17 -13.69 15.53
C SER A 273 -0.89 -13.32 16.58
N GLU A 274 -0.57 -12.46 17.55
CA GLU A 274 -1.42 -12.23 18.73
C GLU A 274 -2.39 -11.05 18.54
N ASN A 275 -1.94 -10.01 17.85
CA ASN A 275 -2.61 -8.71 17.74
C ASN A 275 -2.69 -8.18 16.29
N GLY A 276 -2.06 -8.89 15.34
CA GLY A 276 -2.00 -8.50 13.92
C GLY A 276 -1.33 -7.15 13.70
N ASN A 277 -0.35 -6.75 14.52
CA ASN A 277 0.44 -5.55 14.22
C ASN A 277 1.41 -5.86 13.08
N LEU A 278 1.65 -4.87 12.22
CA LEU A 278 2.77 -4.91 11.29
C LEU A 278 4.07 -4.77 12.08
N VAL A 279 4.91 -5.81 12.03
CA VAL A 279 6.20 -5.89 12.73
C VAL A 279 7.31 -5.26 11.89
N ALA A 280 7.38 -5.67 10.62
CA ALA A 280 8.40 -5.28 9.66
C ALA A 280 7.80 -5.36 8.25
N GLY A 281 8.39 -4.64 7.29
CA GLY A 281 7.92 -4.70 5.92
C GLY A 281 8.69 -3.81 4.96
N HIS A 282 8.69 -4.20 3.70
CA HIS A 282 9.32 -3.46 2.61
C HIS A 282 8.38 -3.33 1.42
N GLN A 283 8.50 -2.21 0.70
CA GLN A 283 7.72 -1.89 -0.50
C GLN A 283 8.67 -1.42 -1.60
N LEU A 284 8.50 -1.94 -2.81
CA LEU A 284 9.15 -1.45 -4.02
C LEU A 284 8.09 -1.18 -5.10
N GLU A 285 8.20 -0.04 -5.79
CA GLU A 285 7.33 0.28 -6.91
C GLU A 285 7.55 -0.69 -8.10
N VAL A 286 6.50 -0.89 -8.90
CA VAL A 286 6.53 -1.71 -10.13
C VAL A 286 6.08 -0.84 -11.29
N GLN A 287 6.88 -0.81 -12.37
CA GLN A 287 6.64 0.06 -13.50
C GLN A 287 5.47 -0.42 -14.37
N GLN A 288 4.50 0.47 -14.58
CA GLN A 288 3.47 0.32 -15.60
C GLN A 288 3.95 0.89 -16.92
N LYS A 289 3.66 0.19 -18.02
CA LYS A 289 4.00 0.55 -19.39
C LYS A 289 2.71 0.80 -20.16
N PHE A 290 2.68 1.91 -20.91
CA PHE A 290 1.52 2.37 -21.67
C PHE A 290 1.87 2.48 -23.15
N PRO A 291 2.06 1.34 -23.86
CA PRO A 291 2.58 1.36 -25.23
C PRO A 291 1.61 1.97 -26.26
N ASN A 292 0.31 1.95 -25.97
CA ASN A 292 -0.75 2.53 -26.79
C ASN A 292 -1.87 3.07 -25.89
N PRO A 293 -2.75 3.98 -26.38
CA PRO A 293 -3.94 4.41 -25.65
C PRO A 293 -4.80 3.22 -25.19
N GLY A 294 -5.10 3.14 -23.89
CA GLY A 294 -5.88 2.05 -23.30
C GLY A 294 -5.12 0.73 -23.09
N PHE A 295 -3.84 0.65 -23.45
CA PHE A 295 -2.98 -0.51 -23.18
C PHE A 295 -2.21 -0.28 -21.87
N VAL A 296 -2.20 -1.28 -21.00
CA VAL A 296 -1.49 -1.25 -19.71
C VAL A 296 -0.75 -2.56 -19.52
N GLU A 297 0.58 -2.48 -19.43
CA GLU A 297 1.49 -3.63 -19.36
C GLU A 297 2.44 -3.55 -18.16
N MET A 298 2.92 -4.69 -17.69
CA MET A 298 3.99 -4.82 -16.68
C MET A 298 4.99 -5.90 -17.10
N CYS A 299 6.25 -5.81 -16.68
CA CYS A 299 7.18 -6.91 -16.88
C CYS A 299 6.95 -8.01 -15.81
N PRO A 300 6.69 -9.28 -16.18
CA PRO A 300 6.53 -10.35 -15.20
C PRO A 300 7.80 -10.60 -14.37
N GLU A 301 8.98 -10.43 -14.96
CA GLU A 301 10.23 -10.61 -14.22
C GLU A 301 10.42 -9.50 -13.17
N GLU A 302 10.10 -8.24 -13.49
CA GLU A 302 10.12 -7.12 -12.54
C GLU A 302 9.14 -7.32 -11.37
N ILE A 303 7.93 -7.84 -11.63
CA ILE A 303 6.97 -8.23 -10.59
C ILE A 303 7.60 -9.25 -9.62
N PHE A 304 8.33 -10.23 -10.15
CA PHE A 304 9.03 -11.23 -9.34
C PHE A 304 10.25 -10.65 -8.60
N GLU A 305 11.11 -9.89 -9.29
CA GLU A 305 12.34 -9.31 -8.73
C GLU A 305 12.03 -8.33 -7.59
N THR A 306 11.05 -7.45 -7.77
CA THR A 306 10.56 -6.55 -6.71
C THR A 306 9.99 -7.31 -5.52
N THR A 307 9.24 -8.40 -5.75
CA THR A 307 8.73 -9.28 -4.70
C THR A 307 9.86 -9.95 -3.92
N ALA A 308 10.82 -10.56 -4.61
CA ALA A 308 11.99 -11.20 -4.00
C ALA A 308 12.81 -10.21 -3.17
N ARG A 309 13.09 -9.01 -3.71
CA ARG A 309 13.82 -7.95 -2.99
C ARG A 309 13.07 -7.42 -1.77
N CYS A 310 11.73 -7.40 -1.79
CA CYS A 310 10.95 -7.06 -0.60
C CYS A 310 11.07 -8.15 0.49
N ILE A 311 11.07 -9.43 0.10
CA ILE A 311 11.31 -10.55 1.03
C ILE A 311 12.70 -10.43 1.65
N GLU A 312 13.73 -10.21 0.84
CA GLU A 312 15.12 -10.03 1.27
C GLU A 312 15.27 -8.85 2.24
N SER A 313 14.84 -7.65 1.83
CA SER A 313 14.99 -6.42 2.61
C SER A 313 14.27 -6.47 3.97
N THR A 314 13.09 -7.10 4.02
CA THR A 314 12.33 -7.30 5.27
C THR A 314 13.01 -8.33 6.18
N CYS A 315 13.58 -9.39 5.62
CA CYS A 315 14.35 -10.37 6.38
C CYS A 315 15.65 -9.75 6.94
N GLU A 316 16.33 -8.89 6.18
CA GLU A 316 17.47 -8.11 6.66
C GLU A 316 17.09 -7.14 7.77
N GLU A 317 15.89 -6.55 7.73
CA GLU A 317 15.36 -5.71 8.80
C GLU A 317 15.13 -6.52 10.09
N LEU A 318 14.50 -7.69 10.00
CA LEU A 318 14.31 -8.59 11.13
C LEU A 318 15.66 -9.05 11.73
N ASN A 319 16.61 -9.47 10.88
CA ASN A 319 17.95 -9.86 11.33
C ASN A 319 18.67 -8.71 12.06
N ARG A 320 18.56 -7.46 11.56
CA ARG A 320 19.09 -6.26 12.24
C ARG A 320 18.44 -5.98 13.60
N ARG A 321 17.23 -6.48 13.83
CA ARG A 321 16.51 -6.43 15.11
C ARG A 321 16.80 -7.65 16.02
N GLY A 322 17.70 -8.55 15.62
CA GLY A 322 18.04 -9.77 16.35
C GLY A 322 17.01 -10.91 16.21
N ILE A 323 16.12 -10.83 15.23
CA ILE A 323 15.02 -11.77 15.00
C ILE A 323 15.39 -12.67 13.81
N ASP A 324 15.44 -13.99 14.03
CA ASP A 324 15.69 -14.99 12.98
C ASP A 324 14.42 -15.20 12.13
N PRO A 325 14.36 -14.72 10.87
CA PRO A 325 13.12 -14.74 10.09
C PRO A 325 12.64 -16.16 9.79
N LYS A 326 13.58 -17.09 9.59
CA LYS A 326 13.30 -18.48 9.20
C LYS A 326 12.80 -19.33 10.38
N LYS A 327 13.18 -18.96 11.61
CA LYS A 327 12.59 -19.56 12.82
C LYS A 327 11.22 -18.97 13.15
N GLU A 328 11.05 -17.66 13.03
CA GLU A 328 9.85 -16.98 13.54
C GLU A 328 8.66 -16.94 12.57
N ILE A 329 8.91 -16.82 11.25
CA ILE A 329 7.85 -16.77 10.24
C ILE A 329 7.39 -18.21 9.94
N LYS A 330 6.17 -18.56 10.34
CA LYS A 330 5.66 -19.94 10.24
C LYS A 330 4.90 -20.24 8.96
N ALA A 331 4.37 -19.21 8.30
CA ALA A 331 3.61 -19.33 7.07
C ALA A 331 3.65 -18.02 6.27
N ILE A 332 3.59 -18.12 4.95
CA ILE A 332 3.50 -16.99 4.02
C ILE A 332 2.23 -17.09 3.18
N GLY A 333 1.51 -15.98 3.04
CA GLY A 333 0.41 -15.82 2.10
C GLY A 333 0.81 -14.98 0.88
N ILE A 334 0.18 -15.22 -0.26
CA ILE A 334 0.16 -14.30 -1.40
C ILE A 334 -1.19 -13.60 -1.47
N THR A 335 -1.15 -12.30 -1.74
CA THR A 335 -2.24 -11.56 -2.32
C THR A 335 -1.75 -10.70 -3.48
N ASN A 336 -2.61 -10.48 -4.46
CA ASN A 336 -2.22 -9.93 -5.74
C ASN A 336 -3.35 -9.15 -6.41
N GLN A 337 -2.96 -8.17 -7.24
CA GLN A 337 -3.85 -7.61 -8.26
C GLN A 337 -4.44 -8.75 -9.10
N ARG A 338 -5.77 -8.79 -9.16
CA ARG A 338 -6.53 -9.81 -9.89
C ARG A 338 -6.53 -9.51 -11.39
N GLU A 339 -7.02 -10.45 -12.19
CA GLU A 339 -7.18 -10.42 -13.65
C GLU A 339 -5.91 -10.22 -14.53
N THR A 340 -4.84 -9.60 -14.00
CA THR A 340 -3.57 -9.37 -14.70
C THR A 340 -3.01 -10.70 -15.20
N THR A 341 -2.88 -10.81 -16.53
CA THR A 341 -2.67 -12.07 -17.25
C THR A 341 -1.21 -12.22 -17.66
N ILE A 342 -0.58 -13.33 -17.25
CA ILE A 342 0.82 -13.66 -17.52
C ILE A 342 0.90 -14.98 -18.30
N VAL A 343 1.81 -15.05 -19.27
CA VAL A 343 2.14 -16.26 -20.03
C VAL A 343 3.64 -16.51 -20.08
N TRP A 344 4.03 -17.75 -19.86
CA TRP A 344 5.43 -18.18 -19.81
C TRP A 344 5.62 -19.58 -20.38
N ASP A 345 6.87 -19.93 -20.66
CA ASP A 345 7.24 -21.25 -21.17
C ASP A 345 7.77 -22.15 -20.03
N ARG A 346 7.24 -23.38 -19.95
CA ARG A 346 7.50 -24.35 -18.88
C ARG A 346 8.96 -24.80 -18.79
N GLU A 347 9.65 -24.94 -19.92
CA GLU A 347 11.00 -25.51 -19.99
C GLU A 347 12.09 -24.48 -19.68
N THR A 348 11.87 -23.25 -20.14
CA THR A 348 12.76 -22.11 -19.92
C THR A 348 12.52 -21.43 -18.58
N GLY A 349 11.26 -21.39 -18.13
CA GLY A 349 10.81 -20.59 -16.99
C GLY A 349 10.70 -19.09 -17.29
N CYS A 350 10.85 -18.69 -18.56
CA CYS A 350 10.84 -17.29 -18.99
C CYS A 350 9.44 -16.85 -19.42
N HIS A 351 9.07 -15.61 -19.08
CA HIS A 351 7.88 -14.97 -19.62
C HIS A 351 7.99 -14.79 -21.16
N LEU A 352 6.87 -14.93 -21.85
CA LEU A 352 6.82 -14.87 -23.33
C LEU A 352 6.36 -13.49 -23.86
N SER A 353 5.87 -12.63 -22.98
CA SER A 353 5.44 -11.25 -23.25
C SER A 353 5.35 -10.47 -21.93
N ASN A 354 5.10 -9.16 -21.99
CA ASN A 354 4.66 -8.42 -20.80
C ASN A 354 3.30 -8.96 -20.31
N ALA A 355 3.04 -8.82 -19.01
CA ALA A 355 1.73 -9.07 -18.44
C ALA A 355 0.71 -8.06 -18.99
N ILE A 356 -0.48 -8.50 -19.39
CA ILE A 356 -1.59 -7.60 -19.72
C ILE A 356 -2.34 -7.31 -18.42
N VAL A 357 -2.26 -6.05 -17.96
CA VAL A 357 -2.78 -5.62 -16.64
C VAL A 357 -4.30 -5.55 -16.66
N TRP A 358 -4.94 -5.72 -15.50
CA TRP A 358 -6.40 -5.68 -15.37
C TRP A 358 -7.07 -4.42 -15.94
N LEU A 359 -6.40 -3.25 -15.83
CA LEU A 359 -6.80 -1.94 -16.39
C LEU A 359 -6.80 -1.87 -17.93
N ASP A 360 -6.24 -2.86 -18.61
CA ASP A 360 -6.07 -2.85 -20.06
C ASP A 360 -7.38 -3.10 -20.81
N CYS A 361 -7.65 -2.26 -21.82
CA CYS A 361 -8.85 -2.27 -22.65
C CYS A 361 -8.60 -2.74 -24.10
N ARG A 362 -7.42 -3.29 -24.44
CA ARG A 362 -7.07 -3.69 -25.82
C ARG A 362 -8.00 -4.77 -26.40
N THR A 363 -8.68 -5.52 -25.54
CA THR A 363 -9.53 -6.64 -25.94
C THR A 363 -11.00 -6.26 -26.14
N HIS A 364 -11.34 -4.96 -26.24
CA HIS A 364 -12.73 -4.52 -26.42
C HIS A 364 -13.34 -5.03 -27.75
N GLU A 365 -12.63 -4.93 -28.87
CA GLU A 365 -13.10 -5.49 -30.16
C GLU A 365 -13.29 -7.01 -30.08
N LEU A 366 -12.41 -7.72 -29.36
CA LEU A 366 -12.57 -9.15 -29.08
C LEU A 366 -13.78 -9.42 -28.17
N CYS A 367 -14.12 -8.54 -27.22
CA CYS A 367 -15.36 -8.68 -26.45
C CYS A 367 -16.56 -8.63 -27.38
N ASP A 368 -16.63 -7.64 -28.28
CA ASP A 368 -17.74 -7.52 -29.23
C ASP A 368 -17.80 -8.74 -30.16
N GLU A 369 -16.67 -9.19 -30.71
CA GLU A 369 -16.61 -10.40 -31.54
C GLU A 369 -17.13 -11.65 -30.80
N TYR A 370 -16.68 -11.89 -29.57
CA TYR A 370 -17.11 -13.06 -28.79
C TYR A 370 -18.54 -12.89 -28.25
N ILE A 371 -19.03 -11.69 -27.95
CA ILE A 371 -20.46 -11.43 -27.66
C ILE A 371 -21.30 -11.81 -28.87
N GLN A 372 -20.88 -11.47 -30.10
CA GLN A 372 -21.55 -11.89 -31.33
C GLN A 372 -21.43 -13.41 -31.60
N LYS A 373 -20.49 -14.14 -30.99
CA LYS A 373 -20.46 -15.62 -31.04
C LYS A 373 -21.43 -16.28 -30.06
N THR A 374 -21.90 -15.59 -29.03
CA THR A 374 -22.91 -16.14 -28.10
C THR A 374 -24.26 -16.36 -28.78
N SER A 375 -25.03 -17.36 -28.33
CA SER A 375 -26.37 -17.60 -28.85
C SER A 375 -27.38 -16.52 -28.44
N THR A 376 -27.11 -15.79 -27.35
CA THR A 376 -27.97 -14.72 -26.84
C THR A 376 -27.59 -13.32 -27.34
N ARG A 377 -26.41 -13.15 -27.96
CA ARG A 377 -25.84 -11.85 -28.34
C ARG A 377 -25.73 -10.87 -27.16
N ASP A 378 -25.47 -11.40 -25.97
CA ASP A 378 -25.45 -10.66 -24.70
C ASP A 378 -24.13 -10.89 -23.96
N LYS A 379 -23.51 -9.81 -23.45
CA LYS A 379 -22.33 -9.87 -22.57
C LYS A 379 -22.56 -10.75 -21.33
N ASN A 380 -23.79 -10.91 -20.86
CA ASN A 380 -24.11 -11.72 -19.69
C ASN A 380 -24.27 -13.22 -19.97
N HIS A 381 -24.00 -13.71 -21.19
CA HIS A 381 -24.23 -15.12 -21.59
C HIS A 381 -23.70 -16.16 -20.58
N PHE A 382 -22.47 -15.98 -20.09
CA PHE A 382 -21.84 -16.87 -19.11
C PHE A 382 -22.05 -16.46 -17.64
N LYS A 383 -22.79 -15.38 -17.35
CA LYS A 383 -22.91 -14.82 -15.99
C LYS A 383 -23.50 -15.83 -14.99
N ALA A 384 -24.40 -16.69 -15.42
CA ALA A 384 -24.97 -17.74 -14.56
C ALA A 384 -23.96 -18.84 -14.15
N LYS A 385 -22.84 -19.01 -14.88
CA LYS A 385 -21.78 -19.98 -14.57
C LYS A 385 -20.55 -19.35 -13.93
N THR A 386 -20.16 -18.16 -14.38
CA THR A 386 -18.94 -17.46 -13.95
C THR A 386 -19.18 -16.38 -12.91
N GLY A 387 -20.41 -15.88 -12.80
CA GLY A 387 -20.71 -14.63 -12.10
C GLY A 387 -20.36 -13.35 -12.86
N LEU A 388 -19.76 -13.47 -14.05
CA LEU A 388 -19.11 -12.39 -14.78
C LEU A 388 -19.71 -12.16 -16.18
N PRO A 389 -19.74 -10.92 -16.68
CA PRO A 389 -19.99 -10.63 -18.09
C PRO A 389 -18.73 -10.85 -18.95
N ILE A 390 -18.90 -11.01 -20.26
CA ILE A 390 -17.84 -10.83 -21.25
C ILE A 390 -17.43 -9.36 -21.24
N HIS A 391 -16.19 -9.08 -20.80
CA HIS A 391 -15.66 -7.72 -20.62
C HIS A 391 -14.12 -7.72 -20.70
N PRO A 392 -13.45 -6.64 -21.13
CA PRO A 392 -11.99 -6.61 -21.27
C PRO A 392 -11.22 -6.87 -19.98
N TYR A 393 -11.87 -6.63 -18.83
CA TYR A 393 -11.32 -6.80 -17.49
C TYR A 393 -10.77 -8.23 -17.26
N PHE A 394 -11.47 -9.28 -17.69
CA PHE A 394 -11.19 -10.67 -17.30
C PHE A 394 -10.17 -11.41 -18.18
N CYS A 395 -9.53 -12.45 -17.62
CA CYS A 395 -8.35 -13.09 -18.20
C CYS A 395 -8.57 -13.76 -19.57
N ALA A 396 -9.74 -14.37 -19.82
CA ALA A 396 -9.99 -15.18 -21.02
C ALA A 396 -9.65 -14.45 -22.32
N LEU A 397 -10.11 -13.20 -22.47
CA LEU A 397 -9.87 -12.43 -23.69
C LEU A 397 -8.47 -11.81 -23.75
N LYS A 398 -7.82 -11.56 -22.61
CA LYS A 398 -6.39 -11.21 -22.55
C LYS A 398 -5.52 -12.37 -23.04
N LEU A 399 -5.78 -13.60 -22.58
CA LEU A 399 -5.10 -14.80 -23.04
C LEU A 399 -5.38 -15.08 -24.52
N ARG A 400 -6.63 -14.90 -24.99
CA ARG A 400 -6.97 -15.00 -26.42
C ARG A 400 -6.22 -13.98 -27.27
N TRP A 401 -6.12 -12.74 -26.81
CA TRP A 401 -5.36 -11.70 -27.50
C TRP A 401 -3.88 -12.08 -27.62
N LEU A 402 -3.25 -12.57 -26.55
CA LEU A 402 -1.85 -13.03 -26.57
C LEU A 402 -1.66 -14.19 -27.56
N LEU A 403 -2.57 -15.17 -27.55
CA LEU A 403 -2.56 -16.29 -28.48
C LEU A 403 -2.77 -15.86 -29.95
N ASN A 404 -3.48 -14.76 -30.19
CA ASN A 404 -3.70 -14.24 -31.54
C ASN A 404 -2.56 -13.33 -32.02
N ASN A 405 -1.88 -12.61 -31.13
CA ASN A 405 -0.97 -11.51 -31.50
C ASN A 405 0.51 -11.73 -31.19
N VAL A 406 0.89 -12.62 -30.25
CA VAL A 406 2.29 -12.82 -29.86
C VAL A 406 2.85 -14.11 -30.49
N PRO A 407 3.82 -14.04 -31.43
CA PRO A 407 4.39 -15.22 -32.10
C PRO A 407 5.02 -16.25 -31.15
N GLU A 408 5.70 -15.78 -30.10
CA GLU A 408 6.36 -16.60 -29.07
C GLU A 408 5.34 -17.43 -28.29
N VAL A 409 4.18 -16.85 -27.98
CA VAL A 409 3.07 -17.52 -27.28
C VAL A 409 2.45 -18.60 -28.18
N LYS A 410 2.22 -18.31 -29.47
CA LYS A 410 1.78 -19.32 -30.46
C LYS A 410 2.77 -20.49 -30.56
N LYS A 411 4.06 -20.19 -30.64
CA LYS A 411 5.12 -21.20 -30.73
C LYS A 411 5.20 -22.08 -29.48
N SER A 412 5.13 -21.48 -28.30
CA SER A 412 5.11 -22.22 -27.03
C SER A 412 3.85 -23.08 -26.90
N LEU A 413 2.70 -22.62 -27.40
CA LEU A 413 1.49 -23.45 -27.46
C LEU A 413 1.67 -24.65 -28.39
N GLN A 414 2.20 -24.44 -29.60
CA GLN A 414 2.46 -25.51 -30.58
C GLN A 414 3.44 -26.56 -30.05
N ASN A 415 4.41 -26.14 -29.24
CA ASN A 415 5.36 -27.03 -28.56
C ASN A 415 4.77 -27.75 -27.34
N GLY A 416 3.57 -27.38 -26.88
CA GLY A 416 2.98 -27.90 -25.65
C GLY A 416 3.64 -27.39 -24.35
N THR A 417 4.45 -26.33 -24.44
CA THR A 417 5.22 -25.77 -23.30
C THR A 417 4.57 -24.54 -22.68
N LEU A 418 3.51 -23.98 -23.30
CA LEU A 418 2.84 -22.77 -22.83
C LEU A 418 2.15 -22.98 -21.47
N MET A 419 2.38 -22.03 -20.57
CA MET A 419 1.69 -21.89 -19.30
C MET A 419 1.05 -20.51 -19.22
N PHE A 420 -0.17 -20.46 -18.69
CA PHE A 420 -0.89 -19.24 -18.32
C PHE A 420 -1.07 -19.19 -16.80
N GLY A 421 -1.21 -17.98 -16.28
CA GLY A 421 -1.76 -17.75 -14.96
C GLY A 421 -2.00 -16.27 -14.67
N THR A 422 -2.70 -16.03 -13.57
CA THR A 422 -2.73 -14.72 -12.90
C THR A 422 -1.44 -14.51 -12.09
N VAL A 423 -1.30 -13.35 -11.46
CA VAL A 423 -0.07 -12.97 -10.73
C VAL A 423 0.29 -13.95 -9.61
N ASP A 424 -0.69 -14.48 -8.90
CA ASP A 424 -0.52 -15.56 -7.92
C ASP A 424 0.16 -16.80 -8.51
N SER A 425 -0.31 -17.28 -9.66
CA SER A 425 0.28 -18.43 -10.35
C SER A 425 1.71 -18.19 -10.81
N TRP A 426 2.01 -16.97 -11.27
CA TRP A 426 3.38 -16.59 -11.64
C TRP A 426 4.30 -16.55 -10.43
N LEU A 427 3.87 -15.95 -9.31
CA LEU A 427 4.65 -15.92 -8.08
C LEU A 427 4.82 -17.32 -7.47
N MET A 428 3.78 -18.17 -7.47
CA MET A 428 3.89 -19.57 -7.07
C MET A 428 4.88 -20.34 -7.95
N TRP A 429 4.83 -20.15 -9.27
CA TRP A 429 5.79 -20.78 -10.18
C TRP A 429 7.23 -20.36 -9.87
N LYS A 430 7.47 -19.07 -9.62
CA LYS A 430 8.82 -18.53 -9.40
C LYS A 430 9.38 -18.80 -7.99
N LEU A 431 8.52 -18.84 -6.96
CA LEU A 431 8.93 -19.00 -5.54
C LEU A 431 8.94 -20.47 -5.09
N ILE A 432 7.97 -21.27 -5.54
CA ILE A 432 7.77 -22.65 -5.08
C ILE A 432 7.75 -23.70 -6.20
N GLY A 433 7.84 -23.30 -7.48
CA GLY A 433 7.92 -24.20 -8.63
C GLY A 433 6.61 -24.88 -9.03
N ILE A 434 5.46 -24.34 -8.61
CA ILE A 434 4.14 -24.98 -8.77
C ILE A 434 3.23 -24.13 -9.66
N HIS A 435 2.51 -24.80 -10.56
CA HIS A 435 1.53 -24.18 -11.47
C HIS A 435 0.12 -24.31 -10.89
N ALA A 436 -0.18 -23.50 -9.88
CA ALA A 436 -1.48 -23.46 -9.21
C ALA A 436 -2.05 -22.03 -9.16
N THR A 437 -3.33 -21.93 -8.86
CA THR A 437 -4.06 -20.68 -8.56
C THR A 437 -5.05 -20.95 -7.43
N ASP A 438 -5.46 -19.93 -6.69
CA ASP A 438 -6.55 -20.08 -5.72
C ASP A 438 -7.93 -19.85 -6.36
N VAL A 439 -8.98 -20.41 -5.75
CA VAL A 439 -10.38 -20.26 -6.18
C VAL A 439 -10.84 -18.82 -6.38
N THR A 440 -10.30 -17.84 -5.63
CA THR A 440 -10.67 -16.43 -5.78
C THR A 440 -10.07 -15.85 -7.06
N ASN A 441 -8.76 -16.01 -7.32
CA ASN A 441 -8.12 -15.62 -8.58
C ASN A 441 -8.71 -16.38 -9.78
N ALA A 442 -8.92 -17.69 -9.67
CA ALA A 442 -9.56 -18.50 -10.70
C ALA A 442 -10.96 -18.00 -11.07
N SER A 443 -11.74 -17.50 -10.10
CA SER A 443 -13.07 -16.92 -10.36
C SER A 443 -13.04 -15.67 -11.26
N ARG A 444 -11.88 -15.03 -11.43
CA ARG A 444 -11.69 -13.78 -12.20
C ARG A 444 -11.29 -14.01 -13.66
N THR A 445 -11.22 -15.27 -14.07
CA THR A 445 -10.72 -15.65 -15.39
C THR A 445 -11.75 -15.59 -16.51
N LEU A 446 -13.04 -15.64 -16.20
CA LEU A 446 -14.15 -15.98 -17.12
C LEU A 446 -14.07 -17.43 -17.66
N LEU A 447 -13.25 -18.30 -17.05
CA LEU A 447 -13.05 -19.72 -17.47
C LEU A 447 -13.46 -20.73 -16.40
N MET A 448 -13.59 -20.30 -15.15
CA MET A 448 -14.01 -21.18 -14.04
C MET A 448 -15.55 -21.19 -13.90
N ASP A 449 -16.10 -22.38 -13.69
CA ASP A 449 -17.46 -22.58 -13.17
C ASP A 449 -17.47 -22.34 -11.65
N LEU A 450 -18.24 -21.36 -11.18
CA LEU A 450 -18.33 -21.00 -9.76
C LEU A 450 -18.89 -22.13 -8.88
N GLN A 451 -19.87 -22.88 -9.37
CA GLN A 451 -20.53 -23.93 -8.59
C GLN A 451 -19.62 -25.15 -8.43
N ASN A 452 -18.87 -25.48 -9.48
CA ASN A 452 -17.99 -26.65 -9.53
C ASN A 452 -16.55 -26.35 -9.09
N ARG A 453 -16.12 -25.08 -9.05
CA ARG A 453 -14.73 -24.63 -8.76
C ARG A 453 -13.69 -25.29 -9.67
N LYS A 454 -14.04 -25.42 -10.95
CA LYS A 454 -13.22 -26.09 -11.98
C LYS A 454 -13.23 -25.29 -13.28
N TRP A 455 -12.18 -25.45 -14.08
CA TRP A 455 -12.16 -24.97 -15.46
C TRP A 455 -13.32 -25.59 -16.25
N SER A 456 -14.12 -24.75 -16.90
CA SER A 456 -15.22 -25.19 -17.75
C SER A 456 -14.72 -25.49 -19.16
N THR A 457 -14.81 -26.75 -19.57
CA THR A 457 -14.49 -27.17 -20.96
C THR A 457 -15.30 -26.37 -21.99
N GLU A 458 -16.56 -26.03 -21.68
CA GLU A 458 -17.42 -25.22 -22.55
C GLU A 458 -16.84 -23.82 -22.77
N MET A 459 -16.45 -23.13 -21.70
CA MET A 459 -15.92 -21.77 -21.78
C MET A 459 -14.51 -21.76 -22.36
N CYS A 460 -13.69 -22.75 -22.01
CA CYS A 460 -12.38 -22.96 -22.61
C CYS A 460 -12.50 -23.20 -24.13
N THR A 461 -13.42 -24.06 -24.57
CA THR A 461 -13.72 -24.27 -26.00
C THR A 461 -14.25 -23.00 -26.66
N PHE A 462 -15.20 -22.31 -26.03
CA PHE A 462 -15.80 -21.09 -26.58
C PHE A 462 -14.79 -19.98 -26.80
N PHE A 463 -13.84 -19.78 -25.90
CA PHE A 463 -12.74 -18.81 -26.04
C PHE A 463 -11.48 -19.40 -26.71
N ASP A 464 -11.57 -20.60 -27.30
CA ASP A 464 -10.49 -21.35 -27.97
C ASP A 464 -9.25 -21.65 -27.09
N ILE A 465 -9.38 -21.61 -25.76
CA ILE A 465 -8.30 -21.75 -24.77
C ILE A 465 -8.09 -23.24 -24.41
N PRO A 466 -6.90 -23.81 -24.63
CA PRO A 466 -6.61 -25.20 -24.26
C PRO A 466 -6.49 -25.36 -22.74
N VAL A 467 -7.27 -26.28 -22.14
CA VAL A 467 -7.32 -26.46 -20.68
C VAL A 467 -5.94 -26.79 -20.06
N ASN A 468 -5.05 -27.43 -20.83
CA ASN A 468 -3.71 -27.82 -20.36
C ASN A 468 -2.73 -26.66 -20.14
N VAL A 469 -3.03 -25.44 -20.57
CA VAL A 469 -2.21 -24.24 -20.25
C VAL A 469 -2.61 -23.60 -18.91
N LEU A 470 -3.76 -24.00 -18.35
CA LEU A 470 -4.32 -23.40 -17.14
C LEU A 470 -3.70 -24.01 -15.86
N PRO A 471 -3.56 -23.24 -14.77
CA PRO A 471 -3.04 -23.74 -13.50
C PRO A 471 -4.03 -24.68 -12.79
N GLU A 472 -3.54 -25.49 -11.85
CA GLU A 472 -4.39 -26.24 -10.93
C GLU A 472 -5.16 -25.28 -9.99
N ILE A 473 -6.48 -25.38 -9.91
CA ILE A 473 -7.29 -24.58 -8.96
C ILE A 473 -7.24 -25.27 -7.59
N ARG A 474 -6.86 -24.52 -6.57
CA ARG A 474 -6.80 -24.93 -5.15
C ARG A 474 -7.59 -23.99 -4.25
N SER A 475 -7.84 -24.41 -3.01
CA SER A 475 -8.50 -23.57 -2.02
C SER A 475 -7.60 -22.41 -1.57
N SER A 476 -8.18 -21.35 -1.00
CA SER A 476 -7.43 -20.14 -0.60
C SER A 476 -6.51 -20.32 0.61
N ALA A 477 -6.61 -21.42 1.34
CA ALA A 477 -5.81 -21.71 2.53
C ALA A 477 -5.46 -23.20 2.62
N GLU A 478 -4.32 -23.56 2.05
CA GLU A 478 -3.69 -24.88 2.12
C GLU A 478 -2.18 -24.74 1.84
N ILE A 479 -1.35 -25.70 2.25
CA ILE A 479 0.07 -25.69 1.92
C ILE A 479 0.24 -25.99 0.42
N TYR A 480 0.49 -24.95 -0.37
CA TYR A 480 0.81 -25.08 -1.78
C TYR A 480 2.17 -25.76 -1.97
N GLY A 481 3.17 -25.29 -1.22
CA GLY A 481 4.55 -25.75 -1.25
C GLY A 481 5.43 -24.93 -0.30
N HIS A 482 6.75 -25.03 -0.44
CA HIS A 482 7.71 -24.31 0.39
C HIS A 482 8.63 -23.45 -0.49
N LEU A 483 9.03 -22.28 0.01
CA LEU A 483 9.95 -21.39 -0.72
C LEU A 483 11.26 -22.13 -1.01
N GLN A 484 11.67 -22.14 -2.28
CA GLN A 484 12.82 -22.94 -2.73
C GLN A 484 14.19 -22.29 -2.49
N LYS A 485 14.23 -20.97 -2.25
CA LYS A 485 15.46 -20.15 -2.18
C LYS A 485 15.25 -18.90 -1.33
N GLY A 486 16.34 -18.21 -1.03
CA GLY A 486 16.35 -16.93 -0.33
C GLY A 486 16.31 -17.10 1.20
N PRO A 487 16.18 -16.00 1.97
CA PRO A 487 16.26 -16.04 3.43
C PRO A 487 15.16 -16.87 4.10
N LEU A 488 14.05 -17.12 3.39
CA LEU A 488 12.91 -17.90 3.86
C LEU A 488 12.79 -19.28 3.17
N GLU A 489 13.89 -19.81 2.61
CA GLU A 489 13.92 -21.17 2.06
C GLU A 489 13.36 -22.19 3.08
N GLY A 490 12.40 -23.01 2.66
CA GLY A 490 11.73 -24.00 3.51
C GLY A 490 10.56 -23.49 4.34
N VAL A 491 10.24 -22.17 4.33
CA VAL A 491 8.99 -21.66 4.92
C VAL A 491 7.81 -22.00 3.99
N PRO A 492 6.68 -22.48 4.51
CA PRO A 492 5.53 -22.86 3.68
C PRO A 492 4.80 -21.64 3.11
N LEU A 493 4.50 -21.70 1.82
CA LEU A 493 3.46 -20.87 1.20
C LEU A 493 2.12 -21.57 1.42
N ALA A 494 1.26 -20.98 2.25
CA ALA A 494 0.08 -21.64 2.80
C ALA A 494 -1.25 -20.89 2.60
N GLY A 495 -1.22 -19.72 1.95
CA GLY A 495 -2.42 -18.93 1.68
C GLY A 495 -2.31 -18.18 0.35
N CYS A 496 -3.41 -18.06 -0.36
CA CYS A 496 -3.50 -17.28 -1.59
C CYS A 496 -4.91 -16.72 -1.76
N LEU A 497 -5.02 -15.41 -1.98
CA LEU A 497 -6.27 -14.69 -2.18
C LEU A 497 -6.05 -13.54 -3.16
N GLY A 498 -6.98 -13.27 -4.06
CA GLY A 498 -6.98 -12.01 -4.81
C GLY A 498 -7.13 -10.79 -3.87
N ASP A 499 -6.50 -9.67 -4.19
CA ASP A 499 -6.43 -8.45 -3.36
C ASP A 499 -7.73 -8.05 -2.66
N GLN A 500 -8.83 -7.97 -3.39
CA GLN A 500 -10.10 -7.52 -2.83
C GLN A 500 -10.74 -8.56 -1.88
N GLN A 501 -10.53 -9.86 -2.15
CA GLN A 501 -10.90 -10.97 -1.28
C GLN A 501 -10.02 -11.04 -0.04
N SER A 502 -8.72 -10.76 -0.18
CA SER A 502 -7.79 -10.67 0.93
C SER A 502 -8.19 -9.54 1.89
N ALA A 503 -8.54 -8.35 1.37
CA ALA A 503 -9.09 -7.26 2.19
C ALA A 503 -10.40 -7.66 2.91
N LEU A 504 -11.29 -8.45 2.27
CA LEU A 504 -12.51 -8.98 2.89
C LEU A 504 -12.20 -9.87 4.11
N LEU A 505 -11.22 -10.77 3.99
CA LEU A 505 -10.73 -11.59 5.12
C LEU A 505 -9.97 -10.76 6.17
N GLY A 506 -9.17 -9.79 5.74
CA GLY A 506 -8.41 -8.89 6.61
C GLY A 506 -9.28 -8.01 7.50
N HIS A 507 -10.49 -7.67 7.06
CA HIS A 507 -11.54 -7.02 7.87
C HIS A 507 -12.33 -7.99 8.76
N GLY A 508 -12.11 -9.30 8.60
CA GLY A 508 -12.89 -10.35 9.26
C GLY A 508 -14.35 -10.38 8.82
N CYS A 509 -14.66 -10.06 7.55
CA CYS A 509 -16.00 -10.22 6.99
C CYS A 509 -16.26 -11.70 6.70
N LEU A 510 -16.53 -12.46 7.76
CA LEU A 510 -16.64 -13.92 7.76
C LEU A 510 -18.09 -14.41 7.70
N GLN A 511 -19.05 -13.56 8.07
CA GLN A 511 -20.48 -13.86 8.05
C GLN A 511 -21.17 -13.24 6.83
N PRO A 512 -22.29 -13.82 6.35
CA PRO A 512 -23.10 -13.21 5.30
C PRO A 512 -23.57 -11.81 5.69
N GLY A 513 -23.66 -10.89 4.72
CA GLY A 513 -24.02 -9.49 4.96
C GLY A 513 -22.87 -8.61 5.46
N GLU A 514 -21.76 -9.18 5.94
CA GLU A 514 -20.55 -8.40 6.25
C GLU A 514 -19.86 -7.95 4.97
N ALA A 515 -19.66 -6.63 4.84
CA ALA A 515 -19.05 -6.03 3.66
C ALA A 515 -17.87 -5.11 4.00
N LYS A 516 -16.99 -4.95 3.01
CA LYS A 516 -15.91 -3.96 3.00
C LYS A 516 -15.93 -3.15 1.71
N ASN A 517 -15.34 -1.96 1.73
CA ASN A 517 -15.00 -1.18 0.55
C ASN A 517 -13.55 -0.67 0.62
N THR A 518 -12.77 -0.91 -0.44
CA THR A 518 -11.37 -0.49 -0.55
C THR A 518 -11.24 0.70 -1.49
N TYR A 519 -10.68 1.80 -1.00
CA TYR A 519 -10.49 3.05 -1.75
C TYR A 519 -9.04 3.19 -2.21
N GLY A 520 -8.74 2.56 -3.34
CA GLY A 520 -7.44 2.59 -4.01
C GLY A 520 -7.43 3.56 -5.20
N THR A 521 -6.89 3.11 -6.35
CA THR A 521 -7.03 3.85 -7.62
C THR A 521 -8.50 3.98 -8.04
N GLY A 522 -9.26 2.89 -7.91
CA GLY A 522 -10.73 2.85 -7.97
C GLY A 522 -11.31 2.40 -6.62
N THR A 523 -12.58 2.05 -6.62
CA THR A 523 -13.35 1.66 -5.43
C THR A 523 -13.90 0.25 -5.61
N PHE A 524 -13.71 -0.64 -4.62
CA PHE A 524 -14.09 -2.06 -4.72
C PHE A 524 -14.80 -2.55 -3.46
N MET A 525 -16.13 -2.65 -3.55
CA MET A 525 -17.00 -3.16 -2.49
C MET A 525 -17.20 -4.66 -2.65
N LEU A 526 -16.93 -5.44 -1.61
CA LEU A 526 -17.29 -6.86 -1.54
C LEU A 526 -18.22 -7.09 -0.34
N CYS A 527 -19.33 -7.78 -0.57
CA CYS A 527 -20.24 -8.27 0.47
C CYS A 527 -20.21 -9.79 0.50
N ASN A 528 -19.95 -10.39 1.66
CA ASN A 528 -19.98 -11.84 1.85
C ASN A 528 -21.42 -12.36 1.74
N THR A 529 -21.66 -13.40 0.96
CA THR A 529 -22.99 -14.02 0.78
C THR A 529 -23.07 -15.44 1.32
N GLY A 530 -22.13 -15.83 2.17
CA GLY A 530 -22.01 -17.18 2.72
C GLY A 530 -21.86 -18.21 1.61
N GLN A 531 -22.55 -19.34 1.75
CA GLN A 531 -22.49 -20.44 0.77
C GLN A 531 -23.43 -20.24 -0.44
N ARG A 532 -24.16 -19.11 -0.52
CA ARG A 532 -25.10 -18.82 -1.62
C ARG A 532 -24.44 -17.93 -2.68
N ALA A 533 -24.26 -18.46 -3.88
CA ALA A 533 -23.87 -17.68 -5.05
C ALA A 533 -25.09 -16.97 -5.66
N TYR A 534 -25.17 -15.65 -5.52
CA TYR A 534 -26.26 -14.83 -6.06
C TYR A 534 -25.97 -14.40 -7.49
N THR A 535 -26.80 -14.76 -8.47
CA THR A 535 -26.72 -14.22 -9.83
C THR A 535 -27.29 -12.80 -9.85
N SER A 536 -26.41 -11.79 -9.82
CA SER A 536 -26.80 -10.39 -9.74
C SER A 536 -27.65 -9.91 -10.92
N LYS A 537 -28.74 -9.21 -10.60
CA LYS A 537 -29.59 -8.46 -11.55
C LYS A 537 -29.25 -6.96 -11.56
N ASN A 538 -28.51 -6.46 -10.58
CA ASN A 538 -28.22 -5.04 -10.35
C ASN A 538 -26.78 -4.63 -10.73
N GLY A 539 -26.16 -5.29 -11.71
CA GLY A 539 -24.83 -4.92 -12.21
C GLY A 539 -23.68 -5.23 -11.25
N LEU A 540 -23.85 -6.15 -10.30
CA LEU A 540 -22.76 -6.71 -9.50
C LEU A 540 -22.15 -7.93 -10.19
N LEU A 541 -20.94 -8.27 -9.79
CA LEU A 541 -20.25 -9.51 -10.12
C LEU A 541 -20.49 -10.54 -9.01
N THR A 542 -20.74 -11.79 -9.37
CA THR A 542 -20.71 -12.90 -8.40
C THR A 542 -19.30 -13.48 -8.39
N THR A 543 -18.71 -13.67 -7.21
CA THR A 543 -17.32 -14.15 -7.10
C THR A 543 -17.15 -15.04 -5.88
N ILE A 544 -15.99 -15.70 -5.74
CA ILE A 544 -15.65 -16.43 -4.52
C ILE A 544 -14.98 -15.44 -3.55
N SER A 545 -15.40 -15.47 -2.28
CA SER A 545 -14.77 -14.74 -1.18
C SER A 545 -13.49 -15.43 -0.70
N TYR A 546 -13.60 -16.72 -0.39
CA TYR A 546 -12.50 -17.59 0.06
C TYR A 546 -12.98 -19.04 0.17
N GLN A 547 -12.05 -19.99 0.23
CA GLN A 547 -12.30 -21.36 0.66
C GLN A 547 -11.14 -21.83 1.57
N PHE A 548 -11.43 -22.28 2.79
CA PHE A 548 -10.40 -22.59 3.79
C PHE A 548 -10.02 -24.07 3.80
N GLY A 549 -9.31 -24.53 2.77
CA GLY A 549 -8.98 -25.94 2.56
C GLY A 549 -9.94 -26.63 1.59
N GLN A 550 -9.44 -27.61 0.84
CA GLN A 550 -10.17 -28.27 -0.26
C GLN A 550 -11.50 -28.92 0.14
N ALA A 551 -11.62 -29.42 1.38
CA ALA A 551 -12.83 -30.05 1.92
C ALA A 551 -13.80 -29.05 2.58
N SER A 552 -13.38 -27.81 2.82
CA SER A 552 -14.19 -26.80 3.49
C SER A 552 -15.23 -26.18 2.54
N PRO A 553 -16.39 -25.73 3.06
CA PRO A 553 -17.35 -24.98 2.27
C PRO A 553 -16.72 -23.75 1.62
N VAL A 554 -17.15 -23.44 0.40
CA VAL A 554 -16.80 -22.20 -0.29
C VAL A 554 -17.71 -21.07 0.18
N CYS A 555 -17.13 -19.90 0.44
CA CYS A 555 -17.88 -18.67 0.66
C CYS A 555 -17.85 -17.81 -0.61
N TYR A 556 -19.00 -17.27 -1.01
CA TYR A 556 -19.16 -16.38 -2.15
C TYR A 556 -19.26 -14.92 -1.71
N ALA A 557 -19.12 -14.02 -2.68
CA ALA A 557 -19.39 -12.60 -2.53
C ALA A 557 -20.17 -12.05 -3.73
N LEU A 558 -20.87 -10.96 -3.47
CA LEU A 558 -21.22 -9.97 -4.48
C LEU A 558 -20.16 -8.87 -4.46
N GLU A 559 -19.65 -8.51 -5.64
CA GLU A 559 -18.66 -7.46 -5.83
C GLU A 559 -19.23 -6.31 -6.68
N GLY A 560 -19.12 -5.11 -6.15
CA GLY A 560 -19.25 -3.85 -6.88
C GLY A 560 -17.88 -3.30 -7.22
N SER A 561 -17.67 -2.97 -8.50
CA SER A 561 -16.44 -2.34 -8.98
C SER A 561 -16.74 -0.91 -9.40
N GLY A 562 -15.85 0.02 -9.06
CA GLY A 562 -15.98 1.44 -9.35
C GLY A 562 -14.71 2.02 -9.94
N SER A 563 -14.82 2.68 -11.11
CA SER A 563 -13.74 3.44 -11.73
C SER A 563 -13.39 4.73 -10.99
N ILE A 564 -14.16 5.11 -9.96
CA ILE A 564 -14.03 6.37 -9.22
C ILE A 564 -13.44 6.06 -7.84
N GLY A 565 -12.26 6.60 -7.55
CA GLY A 565 -11.57 6.44 -6.26
C GLY A 565 -10.46 7.48 -6.12
N GLY A 566 -9.29 7.10 -5.60
CA GLY A 566 -8.14 7.99 -5.45
C GLY A 566 -7.57 8.52 -6.78
N ASN A 567 -8.02 8.01 -7.93
CA ASN A 567 -7.76 8.63 -9.22
C ASN A 567 -8.41 10.02 -9.39
N VAL A 568 -9.59 10.30 -8.81
CA VAL A 568 -10.19 11.64 -8.94
C VAL A 568 -9.38 12.69 -8.19
N VAL A 569 -8.87 12.34 -7.00
CA VAL A 569 -8.02 13.23 -6.19
C VAL A 569 -6.70 13.51 -6.94
N ARG A 570 -6.09 12.48 -7.54
CA ARG A 570 -4.91 12.66 -8.39
C ARG A 570 -5.20 13.49 -9.63
N PHE A 571 -6.34 13.32 -10.30
CA PHE A 571 -6.71 14.14 -11.46
C PHE A 571 -6.83 15.63 -11.10
N LEU A 572 -7.48 15.97 -9.98
CA LEU A 572 -7.56 17.36 -9.50
C LEU A 572 -6.18 17.97 -9.19
N ARG A 573 -5.28 17.17 -8.61
CA ARG A 573 -3.89 17.55 -8.29
C ARG A 573 -3.02 17.71 -9.54
N ASP A 574 -2.99 16.68 -10.37
CA ASP A 574 -1.99 16.49 -11.43
C ASP A 574 -2.40 17.15 -12.74
N ASN A 575 -3.70 17.10 -13.09
CA ASN A 575 -4.22 17.64 -14.35
C ASN A 575 -4.81 19.04 -14.19
N LEU A 576 -5.60 19.29 -13.12
CA LEU A 576 -6.24 20.59 -12.91
C LEU A 576 -5.47 21.55 -11.98
N LYS A 577 -4.41 21.07 -11.31
CA LYS A 577 -3.54 21.85 -10.41
C LYS A 577 -4.32 22.60 -9.30
N PHE A 578 -5.33 21.97 -8.72
CA PHE A 578 -6.11 22.55 -7.61
C PHE A 578 -5.33 22.59 -6.29
N PHE A 579 -4.34 21.72 -6.12
CA PHE A 579 -3.52 21.58 -4.92
C PHE A 579 -2.23 20.82 -5.24
N GLU A 580 -1.23 20.88 -4.36
CA GLU A 580 0.09 20.26 -4.57
C GLU A 580 0.16 18.81 -4.03
N LYS A 581 -0.39 18.56 -2.84
CA LYS A 581 -0.34 17.26 -2.17
C LYS A 581 -1.74 16.66 -2.04
N THR A 582 -1.83 15.34 -2.16
CA THR A 582 -3.12 14.61 -2.09
C THR A 582 -3.89 14.87 -0.79
N ALA A 583 -3.19 15.16 0.33
CA ALA A 583 -3.82 15.50 1.61
C ALA A 583 -4.52 16.87 1.62
N ASP A 584 -4.07 17.82 0.79
CA ASP A 584 -4.57 19.20 0.79
C ASP A 584 -6.04 19.29 0.33
N ILE A 585 -6.56 18.26 -0.35
CA ILE A 585 -7.97 18.20 -0.76
C ILE A 585 -8.93 18.28 0.43
N GLU A 586 -8.53 17.80 1.61
CA GLU A 586 -9.38 17.84 2.81
C GLU A 586 -9.64 19.27 3.26
N GLY A 587 -8.58 20.06 3.43
CA GLY A 587 -8.69 21.49 3.79
C GLY A 587 -9.38 22.31 2.70
N LEU A 588 -9.12 22.00 1.41
CA LEU A 588 -9.77 22.67 0.30
C LEU A 588 -11.28 22.37 0.24
N ALA A 589 -11.70 21.11 0.39
CA ALA A 589 -13.11 20.72 0.40
C ALA A 589 -13.85 21.20 1.66
N ALA A 590 -13.18 21.22 2.82
CA ALA A 590 -13.72 21.74 4.08
C ALA A 590 -13.91 23.28 4.08
N SER A 591 -13.29 24.01 3.15
CA SER A 591 -13.40 25.47 3.08
C SER A 591 -14.75 26.00 2.58
N VAL A 592 -15.65 25.10 2.11
CA VAL A 592 -17.01 25.43 1.67
C VAL A 592 -18.04 24.52 2.36
N PRO A 593 -19.22 25.04 2.75
CA PRO A 593 -20.21 24.26 3.50
C PRO A 593 -21.02 23.29 2.62
N ASN A 594 -21.02 23.46 1.30
CA ASN A 594 -21.72 22.60 0.34
C ASN A 594 -21.13 22.78 -1.07
N THR A 595 -21.66 22.08 -2.08
CA THR A 595 -21.18 22.15 -3.47
C THR A 595 -21.88 23.21 -4.32
N GLU A 596 -22.78 24.04 -3.77
CA GLU A 596 -23.65 24.99 -4.47
C GLU A 596 -24.45 24.40 -5.66
N GLY A 597 -24.70 23.08 -5.63
CA GLY A 597 -25.38 22.37 -6.72
C GLY A 597 -24.44 21.84 -7.80
N VAL A 598 -23.13 21.95 -7.62
CA VAL A 598 -22.13 21.31 -8.48
C VAL A 598 -22.11 19.80 -8.23
N TYR A 599 -22.16 19.04 -9.34
CA TYR A 599 -21.94 17.59 -9.37
C TYR A 599 -20.81 17.28 -10.35
N PHE A 600 -19.83 16.51 -9.88
CA PHE A 600 -18.75 15.96 -10.70
C PHE A 600 -18.98 14.44 -10.81
N VAL A 601 -19.15 13.91 -12.01
CA VAL A 601 -19.19 12.47 -12.27
C VAL A 601 -17.86 12.07 -12.93
N PRO A 602 -16.82 11.66 -12.19
CA PRO A 602 -15.47 11.42 -12.72
C PRO A 602 -15.27 10.05 -13.41
N CYS A 603 -16.19 9.64 -14.29
CA CYS A 603 -16.11 8.38 -15.04
C CYS A 603 -15.12 8.44 -16.23
N PHE A 604 -13.84 8.70 -15.96
CA PHE A 604 -12.79 8.87 -16.99
C PHE A 604 -12.66 7.66 -17.93
N THR A 605 -12.94 6.46 -17.44
CA THR A 605 -12.86 5.18 -18.17
C THR A 605 -14.23 4.47 -18.23
N GLY A 606 -15.32 5.22 -18.30
CA GLY A 606 -16.68 4.69 -18.23
C GLY A 606 -17.21 4.44 -16.82
N LEU A 607 -18.48 4.08 -16.74
CA LEU A 607 -19.20 3.71 -15.52
C LEU A 607 -19.21 2.19 -15.35
N TYR A 608 -18.94 1.73 -14.12
CA TYR A 608 -18.92 0.32 -13.76
C TYR A 608 -20.23 -0.02 -13.02
N THR A 609 -20.20 -0.77 -11.92
CA THR A 609 -21.42 -1.09 -11.13
C THR A 609 -22.18 0.19 -10.75
N PRO A 610 -23.52 0.24 -10.89
CA PRO A 610 -24.41 -0.77 -11.48
C PRO A 610 -24.57 -0.67 -13.01
N HIS A 611 -24.12 0.42 -13.63
CA HIS A 611 -24.47 0.83 -15.00
C HIS A 611 -23.76 0.04 -16.13
N TRP A 612 -22.47 -0.30 -15.97
CA TRP A 612 -21.62 -0.98 -16.97
C TRP A 612 -21.68 -0.38 -18.38
N ASP A 613 -21.38 0.91 -18.44
CA ASP A 613 -21.32 1.71 -19.67
C ASP A 613 -19.90 2.23 -19.93
N SER A 614 -19.27 1.70 -20.97
CA SER A 614 -17.94 2.09 -21.44
C SER A 614 -17.93 3.38 -22.26
N THR A 615 -19.09 3.93 -22.63
CA THR A 615 -19.21 5.16 -23.41
C THR A 615 -19.23 6.42 -22.55
N ALA A 616 -19.78 6.35 -21.33
CA ALA A 616 -19.76 7.44 -20.36
C ALA A 616 -18.40 8.11 -20.18
N ARG A 617 -18.38 9.45 -20.10
CA ARG A 617 -17.17 10.24 -19.83
C ARG A 617 -17.38 11.25 -18.72
N GLY A 618 -16.26 11.67 -18.11
CA GLY A 618 -16.28 12.54 -16.94
C GLY A 618 -16.90 13.92 -17.21
N ILE A 619 -17.87 14.32 -16.39
CA ILE A 619 -18.54 15.63 -16.51
C ILE A 619 -18.54 16.40 -15.19
N ILE A 620 -18.47 17.73 -15.26
CA ILE A 620 -18.81 18.63 -14.15
C ILE A 620 -20.02 19.47 -14.60
N CYS A 621 -21.07 19.51 -13.79
CA CYS A 621 -22.30 20.25 -14.09
C CYS A 621 -22.84 20.98 -12.86
N GLY A 622 -23.72 21.97 -13.08
CA GLY A 622 -24.24 22.84 -12.01
C GLY A 622 -23.36 24.05 -11.68
N LEU A 623 -22.39 24.38 -12.53
CA LEU A 623 -21.50 25.53 -12.34
C LEU A 623 -22.24 26.88 -12.38
N THR A 624 -21.84 27.78 -11.50
CA THR A 624 -22.29 29.18 -11.37
C THR A 624 -21.08 30.12 -11.37
N GLN A 625 -21.31 31.44 -11.41
CA GLN A 625 -20.22 32.42 -11.25
C GLN A 625 -19.60 32.43 -9.83
N SER A 626 -20.27 31.87 -8.82
CA SER A 626 -19.74 31.69 -7.46
C SER A 626 -18.88 30.43 -7.30
N THR A 627 -18.92 29.50 -8.25
CA THR A 627 -18.23 28.22 -8.12
C THR A 627 -16.71 28.39 -8.06
N THR A 628 -16.08 27.71 -7.10
CA THR A 628 -14.63 27.70 -6.88
C THR A 628 -14.06 26.28 -6.94
N GLN A 629 -12.72 26.15 -6.92
CA GLN A 629 -12.03 24.85 -6.84
C GLN A 629 -12.48 24.03 -5.61
N ALA A 630 -12.81 24.68 -4.49
CA ALA A 630 -13.29 24.04 -3.27
C ALA A 630 -14.63 23.28 -3.48
N HIS A 631 -15.57 23.91 -4.18
CA HIS A 631 -16.86 23.29 -4.51
C HIS A 631 -16.69 22.04 -5.38
N ILE A 632 -15.75 22.05 -6.32
CA ILE A 632 -15.43 20.92 -7.20
C ILE A 632 -14.67 19.83 -6.43
N ALA A 633 -13.75 20.19 -5.53
CA ALA A 633 -13.05 19.26 -4.65
C ALA A 633 -14.02 18.50 -3.72
N LEU A 634 -14.97 19.22 -3.10
CA LEU A 634 -16.04 18.61 -2.30
C LEU A 634 -16.96 17.73 -3.16
N ALA A 635 -17.32 18.18 -4.37
CA ALA A 635 -18.11 17.38 -5.31
C ALA A 635 -17.38 16.08 -5.74
N ALA A 636 -16.04 16.09 -5.85
CA ALA A 636 -15.25 14.90 -6.14
C ALA A 636 -15.27 13.87 -5.00
N LEU A 637 -15.16 14.33 -3.74
CA LEU A 637 -15.29 13.45 -2.56
C LEU A 637 -16.71 12.87 -2.46
N LYS A 638 -17.74 13.71 -2.65
CA LYS A 638 -19.15 13.26 -2.70
C LYS A 638 -19.40 12.26 -3.84
N ALA A 639 -18.77 12.41 -5.01
CA ALA A 639 -18.92 11.46 -6.12
C ALA A 639 -18.49 10.03 -5.78
N VAL A 640 -17.40 9.88 -5.02
CA VAL A 640 -16.90 8.57 -4.55
C VAL A 640 -17.87 7.96 -3.53
N ALA A 641 -18.43 8.79 -2.64
CA ALA A 641 -19.47 8.39 -1.69
C ALA A 641 -20.77 7.96 -2.40
N PHE A 642 -21.24 8.74 -3.38
CA PHE A 642 -22.43 8.41 -4.17
C PHE A 642 -22.27 7.09 -4.93
N GLN A 643 -21.11 6.84 -5.57
CA GLN A 643 -20.87 5.56 -6.23
C GLN A 643 -20.83 4.39 -5.23
N THR A 644 -20.28 4.60 -4.03
CA THR A 644 -20.33 3.60 -2.94
C THR A 644 -21.77 3.27 -2.56
N VAL A 645 -22.65 4.27 -2.45
CA VAL A 645 -24.08 4.08 -2.15
C VAL A 645 -24.82 3.36 -3.29
N GLU A 646 -24.48 3.61 -4.56
CA GLU A 646 -25.03 2.85 -5.68
C GLU A 646 -24.65 1.36 -5.60
N MET A 647 -23.41 1.02 -5.21
CA MET A 647 -22.99 -0.38 -4.97
C MET A 647 -23.74 -1.00 -3.79
N VAL A 648 -23.84 -0.29 -2.66
CA VAL A 648 -24.60 -0.76 -1.47
C VAL A 648 -26.04 -1.07 -1.83
N LYS A 649 -26.73 -0.16 -2.54
CA LYS A 649 -28.13 -0.35 -2.94
C LYS A 649 -28.29 -1.49 -3.95
N ALA A 650 -27.32 -1.72 -4.83
CA ALA A 650 -27.29 -2.90 -5.70
C ALA A 650 -27.16 -4.21 -4.90
N VAL A 651 -26.33 -4.25 -3.85
CA VAL A 651 -26.15 -5.44 -3.00
C VAL A 651 -27.42 -5.71 -2.20
N GLN A 652 -28.01 -4.69 -1.57
CA GLN A 652 -29.28 -4.81 -0.85
C GLN A 652 -30.41 -5.31 -1.77
N ALA A 653 -30.46 -4.87 -3.03
CA ALA A 653 -31.46 -5.31 -3.99
C ALA A 653 -31.25 -6.77 -4.46
N ASP A 654 -30.00 -7.20 -4.69
CA ASP A 654 -29.71 -8.60 -5.06
C ASP A 654 -29.82 -9.57 -3.86
N MET A 655 -29.65 -9.08 -2.63
CA MET A 655 -29.80 -9.83 -1.38
C MET A 655 -31.16 -9.61 -0.68
N SER A 656 -32.18 -9.09 -1.37
CA SER A 656 -33.46 -8.68 -0.75
C SER A 656 -34.27 -9.82 -0.09
N GLU A 657 -33.92 -11.07 -0.35
CA GLU A 657 -34.47 -12.28 0.32
C GLU A 657 -33.76 -12.64 1.63
N PHE A 658 -32.70 -11.93 2.00
CA PHE A 658 -31.87 -12.22 3.17
C PHE A 658 -32.29 -11.30 4.34
N GLU A 659 -32.64 -11.89 5.48
CA GLU A 659 -33.20 -11.17 6.64
C GLU A 659 -32.16 -10.22 7.28
N ASP A 660 -30.91 -10.66 7.40
CA ASP A 660 -29.82 -9.86 7.97
C ASP A 660 -29.19 -8.92 6.90
N GLN A 661 -29.82 -7.77 6.70
CA GLN A 661 -29.30 -6.73 5.81
C GLN A 661 -27.93 -6.18 6.25
N LEU A 662 -27.22 -5.52 5.33
CA LEU A 662 -25.96 -4.79 5.63
C LEU A 662 -26.14 -3.85 6.83
N SER A 663 -25.44 -4.13 7.92
CA SER A 663 -25.56 -3.42 9.20
C SER A 663 -24.41 -2.43 9.48
N PHE A 664 -23.34 -2.49 8.69
CA PHE A 664 -22.23 -1.54 8.63
C PHE A 664 -21.44 -1.77 7.32
N LEU A 665 -20.60 -0.81 6.93
CA LEU A 665 -19.60 -0.99 5.87
C LEU A 665 -18.20 -0.76 6.42
N ARG A 666 -17.30 -1.73 6.27
CA ARG A 666 -15.88 -1.57 6.63
C ARG A 666 -15.11 -0.85 5.52
N ALA A 667 -14.18 0.02 5.88
CA ALA A 667 -13.44 0.85 4.93
C ALA A 667 -11.92 0.80 5.14
N ASP A 668 -11.19 0.74 4.03
CA ASP A 668 -9.72 0.77 3.97
C ASP A 668 -9.21 1.49 2.71
N GLY A 669 -7.90 1.77 2.66
CA GLY A 669 -7.25 2.42 1.53
C GLY A 669 -6.97 3.92 1.75
N GLY A 670 -6.19 4.51 0.85
CA GLY A 670 -5.56 5.82 1.07
C GLY A 670 -6.53 6.97 1.28
N MET A 671 -7.75 6.90 0.73
CA MET A 671 -8.77 7.94 0.94
C MET A 671 -9.34 7.94 2.37
N THR A 672 -9.30 6.81 3.09
CA THR A 672 -9.86 6.70 4.45
C THR A 672 -9.05 7.43 5.53
N GLN A 673 -7.90 8.02 5.16
CA GLN A 673 -7.15 8.94 6.00
C GLN A 673 -7.78 10.34 6.07
N ASN A 674 -8.67 10.68 5.12
CA ASN A 674 -9.40 11.94 5.07
C ASN A 674 -10.69 11.82 5.91
N ALA A 675 -10.75 12.55 7.02
CA ALA A 675 -11.84 12.43 7.98
C ALA A 675 -13.14 13.04 7.44
N LEU A 676 -13.05 14.15 6.70
CA LEU A 676 -14.19 14.74 5.99
C LEU A 676 -14.79 13.75 4.99
N PHE A 677 -13.97 13.02 4.23
CA PHE A 677 -14.43 12.00 3.30
C PHE A 677 -15.14 10.85 4.02
N ASN A 678 -14.58 10.34 5.12
CA ASN A 678 -15.23 9.29 5.91
C ASN A 678 -16.61 9.74 6.45
N GLN A 679 -16.72 10.99 6.92
CA GLN A 679 -18.00 11.54 7.36
C GLN A 679 -19.00 11.67 6.20
N ILE A 680 -18.58 12.24 5.06
CA ILE A 680 -19.40 12.32 3.83
C ILE A 680 -19.94 10.94 3.43
N GLN A 681 -19.12 9.89 3.54
CA GLN A 681 -19.57 8.53 3.25
C GLN A 681 -20.61 8.03 4.26
N ALA A 682 -20.36 8.22 5.56
CA ALA A 682 -21.32 7.86 6.60
C ALA A 682 -22.65 8.62 6.47
N ASP A 683 -22.61 9.88 6.02
CA ASP A 683 -23.80 10.72 5.81
C ASP A 683 -24.74 10.15 4.75
N PHE A 684 -24.19 9.62 3.64
CA PHE A 684 -24.98 9.02 2.56
C PHE A 684 -25.31 7.53 2.75
N LEU A 685 -24.69 6.87 3.74
CA LEU A 685 -25.06 5.52 4.17
C LEU A 685 -26.22 5.54 5.17
N GLU A 686 -26.97 4.43 5.22
CA GLU A 686 -28.09 4.24 6.16
C GLU A 686 -27.65 3.48 7.44
N PHE A 687 -26.35 3.17 7.53
CA PHE A 687 -25.71 2.40 8.60
C PHE A 687 -24.27 2.90 8.83
N PRO A 688 -23.60 2.53 9.93
CA PRO A 688 -22.26 3.03 10.26
C PRO A 688 -21.17 2.65 9.25
N LEU A 689 -20.24 3.57 9.02
CA LEU A 689 -18.98 3.31 8.33
C LEU A 689 -17.89 3.01 9.37
N VAL A 690 -17.17 1.90 9.20
CA VAL A 690 -16.12 1.46 10.15
C VAL A 690 -14.77 1.47 9.44
N CYS A 691 -13.99 2.52 9.66
CA CYS A 691 -12.66 2.67 9.09
C CYS A 691 -11.64 1.90 9.95
N SER A 692 -10.82 1.06 9.30
CA SER A 692 -9.71 0.36 9.98
C SER A 692 -8.51 1.28 10.18
N LYS A 693 -7.92 1.27 11.38
CA LYS A 693 -6.64 1.91 11.69
C LYS A 693 -5.44 1.02 11.31
N MET A 694 -5.67 -0.23 10.90
CA MET A 694 -4.64 -1.06 10.27
C MET A 694 -4.49 -0.62 8.81
N SER A 695 -3.30 -0.13 8.41
CA SER A 695 -3.06 0.30 7.03
C SER A 695 -3.02 -0.85 6.03
N GLU A 696 -2.47 -2.00 6.45
CA GLU A 696 -2.18 -3.15 5.57
C GLU A 696 -3.22 -4.27 5.66
N VAL A 697 -4.52 -3.93 5.65
CA VAL A 697 -5.62 -4.92 5.77
C VAL A 697 -5.54 -6.01 4.68
N THR A 698 -5.19 -5.63 3.45
CA THR A 698 -5.01 -6.56 2.33
C THR A 698 -3.92 -7.59 2.60
N GLY A 699 -2.73 -7.17 3.05
CA GLY A 699 -1.66 -8.08 3.45
C GLY A 699 -2.03 -8.94 4.66
N TRP A 700 -2.73 -8.37 5.63
CA TRP A 700 -3.20 -9.10 6.81
C TRP A 700 -4.16 -10.25 6.46
N GLY A 701 -5.05 -10.06 5.48
CA GLY A 701 -5.90 -11.14 4.95
C GLY A 701 -5.11 -12.33 4.40
N ALA A 702 -4.02 -12.08 3.69
CA ALA A 702 -3.16 -13.13 3.14
C ALA A 702 -2.40 -13.88 4.24
N ALA A 703 -1.91 -13.14 5.24
CA ALA A 703 -1.29 -13.71 6.44
C ALA A 703 -2.27 -14.59 7.23
N LEU A 704 -3.53 -14.17 7.36
CA LEU A 704 -4.61 -14.96 7.98
C LEU A 704 -4.93 -16.24 7.20
N ALA A 705 -5.05 -16.16 5.86
CA ALA A 705 -5.25 -17.34 5.02
C ALA A 705 -4.08 -18.32 5.17
N ALA A 706 -2.84 -17.83 5.19
CA ALA A 706 -1.65 -18.65 5.40
C ALA A 706 -1.61 -19.32 6.78
N ALA A 707 -2.05 -18.62 7.83
CA ALA A 707 -2.18 -19.19 9.17
C ALA A 707 -3.21 -20.32 9.22
N ILE A 708 -4.33 -20.22 8.48
CA ILE A 708 -5.29 -21.33 8.37
C ILE A 708 -4.69 -22.49 7.59
N GLY A 709 -4.11 -22.23 6.41
CA GLY A 709 -3.59 -23.28 5.53
C GLY A 709 -2.41 -24.05 6.12
N ALA A 710 -1.63 -23.41 7.00
CA ALA A 710 -0.58 -24.06 7.80
C ALA A 710 -1.09 -24.73 9.09
N GLY A 711 -2.40 -24.70 9.37
CA GLY A 711 -3.01 -25.30 10.56
C GLY A 711 -2.73 -24.55 11.87
N LEU A 712 -2.24 -23.31 11.80
CA LEU A 712 -1.90 -22.48 12.97
C LEU A 712 -3.14 -21.81 13.57
N PHE A 713 -4.08 -21.38 12.73
CA PHE A 713 -5.36 -20.78 13.11
C PHE A 713 -6.55 -21.57 12.57
N ASN A 714 -7.68 -21.45 13.26
CA ASN A 714 -9.00 -21.81 12.75
C ASN A 714 -9.90 -20.57 12.66
N VAL A 715 -11.09 -20.70 12.06
CA VAL A 715 -12.04 -19.59 11.87
C VAL A 715 -12.39 -18.90 13.18
N ASP A 716 -12.63 -19.65 14.27
CA ASP A 716 -12.92 -19.09 15.59
C ASP A 716 -11.79 -18.23 16.16
N THR A 717 -10.54 -18.63 15.90
CA THR A 717 -9.35 -17.85 16.29
C THR A 717 -9.31 -16.52 15.56
N ILE A 718 -9.65 -16.53 14.26
CA ILE A 718 -9.75 -15.29 13.47
C ILE A 718 -10.89 -14.41 13.97
N CYS A 719 -12.09 -14.97 14.24
CA CYS A 719 -13.21 -14.22 14.80
C CYS A 719 -12.81 -13.48 16.10
N LYS A 720 -12.16 -14.19 17.04
CA LYS A 720 -11.68 -13.63 18.32
C LYS A 720 -10.55 -12.60 18.15
N LEU A 721 -9.66 -12.82 17.18
CA LEU A 721 -8.58 -11.87 16.86
C LEU A 721 -9.14 -10.59 16.22
N GLN A 722 -10.05 -10.74 15.26
CA GLN A 722 -10.71 -9.63 14.57
C GLN A 722 -11.60 -8.81 15.52
N GLN A 723 -12.31 -9.44 16.46
CA GLN A 723 -13.05 -8.72 17.50
C GLN A 723 -12.12 -7.81 18.32
N ARG A 724 -11.01 -8.35 18.86
CA ARG A 724 -10.03 -7.56 19.64
C ARG A 724 -9.35 -6.47 18.80
N ILE A 725 -9.14 -6.70 17.50
CA ILE A 725 -8.64 -5.69 16.57
C ILE A 725 -9.67 -4.56 16.40
N ARG A 726 -10.96 -4.88 16.20
CA ARG A 726 -12.04 -3.88 16.07
C ARG A 726 -12.12 -2.99 17.30
N GLU A 727 -12.21 -3.59 18.49
CA GLU A 727 -12.30 -2.87 19.78
C GLU A 727 -11.14 -1.88 20.04
N ARG A 728 -9.97 -2.09 19.42
CA ARG A 728 -8.75 -1.28 19.63
C ARG A 728 -8.36 -0.38 18.45
N LYS A 729 -8.72 -0.77 17.22
CA LYS A 729 -8.14 -0.27 15.97
C LYS A 729 -9.17 0.11 14.90
N THR A 730 -10.38 0.53 15.26
CA THR A 730 -11.30 1.18 14.31
C THR A 730 -11.68 2.60 14.72
N THR A 731 -12.21 3.35 13.76
CA THR A 731 -12.99 4.57 13.98
C THR A 731 -14.35 4.36 13.31
N GLU A 732 -15.42 4.59 14.05
CA GLU A 732 -16.79 4.49 13.54
C GLU A 732 -17.33 5.88 13.22
N TYR A 733 -17.92 6.02 12.04
CA TYR A 733 -18.62 7.23 11.59
C TYR A 733 -20.10 6.90 11.38
N ARG A 734 -20.98 7.81 11.79
CA ARG A 734 -22.43 7.72 11.65
C ARG A 734 -22.94 8.96 10.91
N THR A 735 -24.06 8.82 10.22
CA THR A 735 -24.70 9.94 9.51
C THR A 735 -25.03 11.07 10.46
N ASP A 736 -24.63 12.29 10.11
CA ASP A 736 -25.07 13.56 10.72
C ASP A 736 -26.01 14.32 9.76
N MET A 737 -26.46 13.66 8.68
CA MET A 737 -27.26 14.24 7.61
C MET A 737 -28.75 13.83 7.71
N ASN A 738 -29.64 14.81 7.54
CA ASN A 738 -31.08 14.56 7.40
C ASN A 738 -31.36 13.69 6.15
N SER A 739 -32.16 12.64 6.30
CA SER A 739 -32.57 11.75 5.20
C SER A 739 -33.21 12.48 4.01
N GLU A 740 -33.98 13.54 4.24
CA GLU A 740 -34.57 14.32 3.13
C GLU A 740 -33.49 15.02 2.28
N GLN A 741 -32.45 15.56 2.91
CA GLN A 741 -31.31 16.14 2.19
C GLN A 741 -30.53 15.05 1.45
N ARG A 742 -30.26 13.94 2.13
CA ARG A 742 -29.54 12.79 1.57
C ARG A 742 -30.20 12.27 0.30
N ASP A 743 -31.50 12.03 0.34
CA ASP A 743 -32.27 11.49 -0.78
C ASP A 743 -32.37 12.51 -1.92
N LYS A 744 -32.50 13.82 -1.60
CA LYS A 744 -32.46 14.90 -2.58
C LYS A 744 -31.12 14.99 -3.31
N GLU A 745 -29.99 14.89 -2.60
CA GLU A 745 -28.66 14.88 -3.23
C GLU A 745 -28.44 13.62 -4.08
N LEU A 746 -28.87 12.44 -3.61
CA LEU A 746 -28.81 11.19 -4.39
C LEU A 746 -29.67 11.23 -5.66
N GLU A 747 -30.85 11.85 -5.64
CA GLU A 747 -31.67 12.03 -6.85
C GLU A 747 -31.06 13.04 -7.85
N GLN A 748 -30.33 14.04 -7.37
CA GLN A 748 -29.58 14.94 -8.26
C GLN A 748 -28.32 14.27 -8.82
N TRP A 749 -27.62 13.45 -8.03
CA TRP A 749 -26.55 12.57 -8.53
C TRP A 749 -27.04 11.69 -9.69
N LYS A 750 -28.18 10.98 -9.54
CA LYS A 750 -28.78 10.20 -10.63
C LYS A 750 -29.14 11.04 -11.88
N LYS A 751 -29.36 12.34 -11.75
CA LYS A 751 -29.58 13.27 -12.89
C LYS A 751 -28.26 13.76 -13.50
N ALA A 752 -27.18 13.81 -12.73
CA ALA A 752 -25.84 14.08 -13.23
C ALA A 752 -25.30 12.87 -14.01
N VAL A 753 -25.40 11.65 -13.45
CA VAL A 753 -24.99 10.40 -14.12
C VAL A 753 -25.69 10.23 -15.47
N ARG A 754 -27.00 10.53 -15.56
CA ARG A 754 -27.77 10.50 -16.83
C ARG A 754 -27.34 11.53 -17.90
N LYS A 755 -26.29 12.33 -17.66
CA LYS A 755 -25.71 13.28 -18.62
C LYS A 755 -24.30 12.89 -19.07
N THR A 756 -23.76 11.75 -18.63
CA THR A 756 -22.42 11.28 -19.06
C THR A 756 -22.44 10.62 -20.44
N THR A 757 -23.64 10.39 -20.98
CA THR A 757 -24.00 9.82 -22.29
C THR A 757 -24.94 10.78 -23.01
#